data_AF-A0A7X7RGI4-F1
#
_entry.id   AF-A0A7X7RGI4-F1
#
_cell.length_a   1.000
_cell.length_b   1.000
_cell.length_c   1.000
_cell.angle_alpha   90.00
_cell.angle_beta   90.00
_cell.angle_gamma   90.00
#
_symmetry.space_group_name_H-M   'P 1'
#
loop_
_entity.id
_entity.type
_entity.pdbx_description
1 polymer ?
#
loop_
_entity_poly.entity_id
_entity_poly.type
_entity_poly.pdbx_seq_one_letter_code
_entity_poly.pdbx_strand_id
1 'polypeptide(L)'
;MRKTHAAAVGSVTLFTALLACGAVRTNVVPPSAELGTMPPGVYVLDYYAPPPDWVPARSIGDYSLNTRVPDLFWLKYDNAYALALRIRPIAKEQIEKDIEVGLIGKPRADKAVQFSAEEEQRNENRQVGVWKLNIPGDDFIEFSFKMKSRTKQQNPAVTVEAMGLGRVDTAKDEDPETACLDGFKAYKIRFPARKGAKLGGIRIQLPPAEAHDPEEEYVFVDLNLKRQAPKARFTDLPQRQWILRSTFDAARPVTVQDGIRDIVAYVNAKPEGVASLELPLKGYELRETTEKETDGGFKVENVKETINGQTVDALRITLEKGPRCYLKFPINFDAKTYNTMTFYTKIELPKGLDPRKVYGDTYPNLYGTDAGTLNSFFDTFSFGITSATKDHMDWNRAGVSQGLTAWHRQRDAEVPPGWQAVALDFLHSDMAGNKHTFLPETTHWCFYYNNKKIPEGQQVVVTIAAPKISSGLMYAGGELGKYREFLATRDKFLHKDFPDSSKYLDPPTTHRLPAPLPLIRNHVPQGEIILPTRRSYAAAYDVIVKRALDYYQNFLQNKYGLTEEIPLLSKPSEQDNTKIFLGSEHFAAVDKEQCTADLKILNGKAGCAIRARGKNIYIYGGNFNYAREARGIANGIYTLLENNTDEIMVFLAAGRSPTPRNVFEFSKDGNLDLVWGDGYINSPSLEYWSVTGPDSYMDRNFNFPDAWHLGTWEYGGLRHHTVNHWWGYGTEPNHSGAEPNETWGLGEDGKRMLPGCYTGHPCMINVLDKAKAAYLAKAFKTREDNPQVPKGQSYIYRQQDLFGLWVEDTLKVCVCDKCLTPIRLANGSLVTPDQREFRGTQFFANACAMINAVNVHARRDMQIESIAYFWMSCIPVFEISRNYKIRFCPYIRKNYFAPIYAPCNDLFWRDFHRWSQLDVTMGIYEYFLGVGTRPWADVFQYDLKEEMALGLKTATPESDRSQLAQMENWVLARLFWNPDSDLQELRRYYLRRTFREAAPEMEKFYFTLHNFIYTHFAYNQPTEFEDEQQVGTLAFMTPSDKAGRRNPNLTVADELIGYMEAARKQVRNPMSAKVLDRLYAGWTDYIEKARTNADILKQRAAATRKP
;
A
#
# COMPACT_ATOMS: atom_id res chain seq x y z
N MET A 1 -29.16 46.15 24.52
CA MET A 1 -29.94 46.54 25.72
C MET A 1 -31.34 45.94 25.62
N ARG A 2 -31.94 45.54 26.76
CA ARG A 2 -33.36 45.18 27.01
C ARG A 2 -34.08 44.18 26.06
N LYS A 3 -34.98 43.30 26.51
CA LYS A 3 -35.10 42.43 27.71
C LYS A 3 -36.47 41.70 27.60
N THR A 4 -36.42 40.36 27.59
CA THR A 4 -37.22 39.42 28.45
C THR A 4 -38.72 39.10 28.29
N HIS A 5 -38.96 37.77 28.37
CA HIS A 5 -40.03 37.03 29.11
C HIS A 5 -41.47 36.93 28.52
N ALA A 6 -42.27 35.87 28.78
CA ALA A 6 -42.00 34.48 29.24
C ALA A 6 -43.29 33.60 29.20
N ALA A 7 -43.11 32.27 29.30
CA ALA A 7 -43.97 31.23 29.94
C ALA A 7 -45.48 31.09 29.56
N ALA A 8 -46.03 29.97 29.05
CA ALA A 8 -45.98 28.53 29.40
C ALA A 8 -47.18 28.00 30.24
N VAL A 9 -47.45 26.68 30.11
CA VAL A 9 -48.41 25.81 30.87
C VAL A 9 -49.90 26.02 30.48
N GLY A 10 -50.77 25.03 30.23
CA GLY A 10 -50.87 23.58 30.56
C GLY A 10 -52.19 23.34 31.34
N SER A 11 -52.88 22.19 31.42
CA SER A 11 -52.79 20.82 30.87
C SER A 11 -54.11 20.05 31.19
N VAL A 12 -54.21 18.73 30.91
CA VAL A 12 -55.21 17.73 31.41
C VAL A 12 -56.68 17.92 30.87
N THR A 13 -57.54 16.93 30.57
CA THR A 13 -57.64 15.48 30.95
C THR A 13 -57.97 14.55 29.75
N LEU A 14 -58.70 13.43 29.93
CA LEU A 14 -58.25 12.11 29.44
C LEU A 14 -59.39 11.05 29.27
N PHE A 15 -59.07 9.89 28.64
CA PHE A 15 -59.88 8.67 28.39
C PHE A 15 -60.89 8.72 27.22
N THR A 16 -61.13 7.65 26.44
CA THR A 16 -60.84 6.20 26.62
C THR A 16 -60.34 5.52 25.33
N ALA A 17 -59.89 4.24 25.39
CA ALA A 17 -59.06 3.56 24.36
C ALA A 17 -59.68 2.27 23.74
N LEU A 18 -58.86 1.57 22.92
CA LEU A 18 -58.86 0.14 22.53
C LEU A 18 -59.42 -0.30 21.14
N LEU A 19 -58.53 -0.55 20.16
CA LEU A 19 -58.00 -1.88 19.79
C LEU A 19 -56.99 -1.78 18.61
N ALA A 20 -56.19 -2.83 18.38
CA ALA A 20 -54.90 -2.72 17.67
C ALA A 20 -54.79 -3.50 16.35
N CYS A 21 -53.93 -3.03 15.43
CA CYS A 21 -53.13 -3.90 14.55
C CYS A 21 -51.97 -3.17 13.84
N GLY A 22 -50.77 -3.74 13.90
CA GLY A 22 -49.81 -3.79 12.76
C GLY A 22 -49.06 -2.52 12.29
N ALA A 23 -47.80 -2.40 12.73
CA ALA A 23 -46.65 -1.89 11.97
C ALA A 23 -46.71 -0.54 11.23
N VAL A 24 -46.08 0.49 11.81
CA VAL A 24 -45.34 1.51 11.04
C VAL A 24 -43.91 1.59 11.58
N ARG A 25 -42.96 0.97 10.87
CA ARG A 25 -41.54 1.34 11.00
C ARG A 25 -41.33 2.62 10.20
N THR A 26 -41.18 3.76 10.86
CA THR A 26 -40.66 4.98 10.23
C THR A 26 -39.17 4.82 9.97
N ASN A 27 -38.83 4.03 8.95
CA ASN A 27 -37.48 3.98 8.40
C ASN A 27 -37.23 5.30 7.65
N VAL A 28 -36.81 6.35 8.37
CA VAL A 28 -36.06 7.43 7.75
C VAL A 28 -34.76 6.80 7.27
N VAL A 29 -34.64 6.61 5.96
CA VAL A 29 -33.41 6.08 5.36
C VAL A 29 -32.31 7.10 5.64
N PRO A 30 -31.19 6.73 6.29
CA PRO A 30 -30.14 7.69 6.55
C PRO A 30 -29.53 8.17 5.22
N PRO A 31 -29.09 9.44 5.09
CA PRO A 31 -28.60 9.97 3.83
C PRO A 31 -27.46 9.15 3.18
N SER A 32 -26.65 8.46 3.97
CA SER A 32 -25.62 7.52 3.47
C SER A 32 -26.21 6.29 2.76
N ALA A 33 -27.38 5.79 3.20
CA ALA A 33 -28.06 4.69 2.53
C ALA A 33 -28.81 5.17 1.26
N GLU A 34 -29.32 6.41 1.23
CA GLU A 34 -29.88 7.03 0.01
C GLU A 34 -28.80 7.23 -1.07
N LEU A 35 -27.55 7.49 -0.65
CA LEU A 35 -26.38 7.66 -1.52
C LEU A 35 -25.58 6.36 -1.78
N GLY A 36 -25.98 5.24 -1.19
CA GLY A 36 -25.27 3.96 -1.34
C GLY A 36 -23.84 3.93 -0.78
N THR A 37 -23.51 4.77 0.21
CA THR A 37 -22.18 4.91 0.83
C THR A 37 -22.03 4.12 2.14
N MET A 38 -22.94 3.17 2.41
CA MET A 38 -22.83 2.26 3.55
C MET A 38 -21.88 1.10 3.23
N PRO A 39 -21.00 0.69 4.15
CA PRO A 39 -20.11 -0.43 3.93
C PRO A 39 -20.87 -1.77 3.87
N PRO A 40 -20.25 -2.84 3.32
CA PRO A 40 -20.79 -4.19 3.36
C PRO A 40 -21.25 -4.59 4.77
N GLY A 41 -22.34 -5.36 4.87
CA GLY A 41 -23.01 -5.66 6.15
C GLY A 41 -22.13 -6.28 7.23
N VAL A 42 -21.06 -6.99 6.84
CA VAL A 42 -20.02 -7.54 7.73
C VAL A 42 -19.29 -6.46 8.56
N TYR A 43 -19.32 -5.19 8.13
CA TYR A 43 -18.74 -4.04 8.84
C TYR A 43 -19.79 -3.12 9.50
N VAL A 44 -21.06 -3.53 9.52
CA VAL A 44 -22.14 -2.85 10.24
C VAL A 44 -22.36 -3.59 11.56
N LEU A 45 -21.69 -3.13 12.61
CA LEU A 45 -21.58 -3.84 13.89
C LEU A 45 -22.54 -3.26 14.93
N ASP A 46 -23.21 -4.14 15.66
CA ASP A 46 -24.04 -3.80 16.83
C ASP A 46 -23.27 -3.86 18.16
N TYR A 47 -21.94 -3.86 18.08
CA TYR A 47 -21.03 -3.90 19.22
C TYR A 47 -19.78 -3.03 18.99
N TYR A 48 -18.96 -2.93 20.02
CA TYR A 48 -17.57 -2.48 19.95
C TYR A 48 -16.71 -3.39 20.85
N ALA A 49 -15.59 -3.86 20.33
CA ALA A 49 -14.55 -4.53 21.12
C ALA A 49 -13.32 -3.60 21.16
N PRO A 50 -12.58 -3.53 22.28
CA PRO A 50 -11.38 -2.70 22.34
C PRO A 50 -10.31 -3.26 21.39
N PRO A 51 -9.43 -2.40 20.84
CA PRO A 51 -8.24 -2.86 20.15
C PRO A 51 -7.34 -3.67 21.11
N PRO A 52 -6.55 -4.63 20.59
CA PRO A 52 -5.69 -5.55 21.37
C PRO A 52 -4.47 -4.90 22.05
N ASP A 53 -4.54 -3.62 22.42
CA ASP A 53 -3.45 -2.85 23.07
C ASP A 53 -3.43 -3.03 24.60
N TRP A 54 -3.63 -4.26 25.08
CA TRP A 54 -3.63 -4.58 26.51
C TRP A 54 -2.23 -4.43 27.11
N VAL A 55 -2.05 -3.59 28.12
CA VAL A 55 -0.78 -3.45 28.86
C VAL A 55 -1.01 -3.36 30.37
N PRO A 56 -0.05 -3.76 31.21
CA PRO A 56 -0.11 -3.52 32.66
C PRO A 56 -0.17 -2.02 32.96
N ALA A 57 -0.76 -1.64 34.09
CA ALA A 57 -0.75 -0.25 34.55
C ALA A 57 0.69 0.20 34.94
N ARG A 58 1.44 -0.67 35.61
CA ARG A 58 2.84 -0.46 36.02
C ARG A 58 3.80 -0.40 34.81
N SER A 59 4.77 0.51 34.83
CA SER A 59 5.77 0.68 33.77
C SER A 59 6.74 -0.50 33.67
N ILE A 60 7.30 -0.77 32.48
CA ILE A 60 8.21 -1.90 32.22
C ILE A 60 9.42 -1.87 33.18
N GLY A 61 10.06 -0.72 33.37
CA GLY A 61 11.18 -0.55 34.31
C GLY A 61 10.80 -0.59 35.82
N ASP A 62 9.54 -0.85 36.12
CA ASP A 62 8.99 -1.07 37.47
C ASP A 62 8.41 -2.49 37.64
N TYR A 63 8.52 -3.38 36.63
CA TYR A 63 8.02 -4.76 36.73
C TYR A 63 8.73 -5.56 37.85
N SER A 64 7.98 -6.46 38.47
CA SER A 64 8.44 -7.42 39.49
C SER A 64 7.60 -8.70 39.43
N LEU A 65 7.91 -9.72 40.23
CA LEU A 65 7.08 -10.94 40.36
C LEU A 65 5.63 -10.67 40.82
N ASN A 66 5.33 -9.47 41.31
CA ASN A 66 3.96 -9.04 41.60
C ASN A 66 3.22 -8.52 40.36
N THR A 67 3.90 -8.24 39.24
CA THR A 67 3.26 -7.65 38.06
C THR A 67 2.48 -8.69 37.24
N ARG A 68 1.23 -8.38 36.90
CA ARG A 68 0.39 -9.20 36.03
C ARG A 68 0.47 -8.67 34.60
N VAL A 69 0.85 -9.56 33.69
CA VAL A 69 1.05 -9.28 32.28
C VAL A 69 -0.06 -9.88 31.43
N PRO A 70 -0.60 -9.12 30.44
CA PRO A 70 -1.47 -9.68 29.43
C PRO A 70 -0.67 -10.46 28.38
N ASP A 71 -1.36 -11.42 27.75
CA ASP A 71 -0.88 -12.18 26.60
C ASP A 71 -2.07 -12.54 25.71
N LEU A 72 -1.92 -12.43 24.39
CA LEU A 72 -2.97 -12.74 23.41
C LEU A 72 -2.65 -14.05 22.68
N PHE A 73 -3.63 -14.95 22.61
CA PHE A 73 -3.46 -16.29 22.04
C PHE A 73 -4.74 -16.80 21.37
N TRP A 74 -4.61 -17.84 20.54
CA TRP A 74 -5.76 -18.52 19.93
C TRP A 74 -6.37 -19.53 20.89
N LEU A 75 -7.55 -19.23 21.42
CA LEU A 75 -8.36 -20.19 22.16
C LEU A 75 -9.35 -20.85 21.20
N LYS A 76 -9.38 -22.19 21.16
CA LYS A 76 -10.51 -22.89 20.54
C LYS A 76 -11.67 -22.91 21.54
N TYR A 77 -12.81 -22.35 21.16
CA TYR A 77 -14.02 -22.25 21.98
C TYR A 77 -15.24 -22.33 21.06
N ASP A 78 -16.24 -23.13 21.42
CA ASP A 78 -17.49 -23.26 20.65
C ASP A 78 -17.25 -23.56 19.16
N ASN A 79 -16.41 -24.57 18.90
CA ASN A 79 -15.96 -25.01 17.57
C ASN A 79 -15.24 -23.97 16.68
N ALA A 80 -14.98 -22.76 17.18
CA ALA A 80 -14.28 -21.68 16.49
C ALA A 80 -12.99 -21.28 17.23
N TYR A 81 -12.15 -20.45 16.61
CA TYR A 81 -11.00 -19.82 17.25
C TYR A 81 -11.31 -18.36 17.63
N ALA A 82 -11.16 -18.02 18.91
CA ALA A 82 -11.22 -16.65 19.40
C ALA A 82 -9.80 -16.16 19.73
N LEU A 83 -9.50 -14.89 19.45
CA LEU A 83 -8.30 -14.23 19.98
C LEU A 83 -8.59 -13.87 21.45
N ALA A 84 -8.11 -14.72 22.36
CA ALA A 84 -8.38 -14.61 23.78
C ALA A 84 -7.31 -13.77 24.50
N LEU A 85 -7.74 -13.04 25.52
CA LEU A 85 -6.85 -12.37 26.46
C LEU A 85 -6.58 -13.27 27.65
N ARG A 86 -5.31 -13.58 27.91
CA ARG A 86 -4.84 -14.16 29.16
C ARG A 86 -4.17 -13.08 30.00
N ILE A 87 -4.37 -13.13 31.32
CA ILE A 87 -3.60 -12.36 32.30
C ILE A 87 -3.00 -13.34 33.32
N ARG A 88 -1.71 -13.23 33.58
CA ARG A 88 -0.93 -14.09 34.49
C ARG A 88 0.20 -13.30 35.17
N PRO A 89 0.81 -13.79 36.27
CA PRO A 89 2.08 -13.26 36.77
C PRO A 89 3.15 -13.26 35.67
N ILE A 90 4.04 -12.27 35.68
CA ILE A 90 5.23 -12.28 34.84
C ILE A 90 6.18 -13.40 35.29
N ALA A 91 6.77 -14.12 34.32
CA ALA A 91 7.72 -15.19 34.59
C ALA A 91 9.04 -14.63 35.16
N LYS A 92 9.67 -15.35 36.10
CA LYS A 92 10.92 -14.93 36.74
C LYS A 92 12.05 -14.76 35.71
N GLU A 93 12.11 -15.68 34.76
CA GLU A 93 13.08 -15.73 33.68
C GLU A 93 12.95 -14.50 32.75
N GLN A 94 11.74 -13.95 32.61
CA GLN A 94 11.50 -12.73 31.84
C GLN A 94 11.97 -11.49 32.60
N ILE A 95 11.78 -11.41 33.92
CA ILE A 95 12.36 -10.32 34.74
C ILE A 95 13.89 -10.36 34.71
N GLU A 96 14.48 -11.55 34.83
CA GLU A 96 15.94 -11.75 34.78
C GLU A 96 16.50 -11.27 33.43
N LYS A 97 15.82 -11.59 32.32
CA LYS A 97 16.13 -11.07 30.98
C LYS A 97 15.94 -9.55 30.88
N ASP A 98 14.88 -8.99 31.46
CA ASP A 98 14.60 -7.54 31.44
C ASP A 98 15.66 -6.75 32.25
N ILE A 99 16.23 -7.35 33.30
CA ILE A 99 17.41 -6.84 34.02
C ILE A 99 18.67 -6.95 33.15
N GLU A 100 18.91 -8.10 32.51
CA GLU A 100 20.07 -8.35 31.64
C GLU A 100 20.18 -7.30 30.51
N VAL A 101 19.07 -7.01 29.84
CA VAL A 101 19.02 -6.05 28.71
C VAL A 101 18.86 -4.59 29.15
N GLY A 102 18.78 -4.32 30.46
CA GLY A 102 18.73 -2.97 31.03
C GLY A 102 17.36 -2.27 30.96
N LEU A 103 16.27 -3.00 30.74
CA LEU A 103 14.90 -2.47 30.89
C LEU A 103 14.58 -2.18 32.36
N ILE A 104 14.97 -3.09 33.26
CA ILE A 104 14.85 -2.92 34.71
C ILE A 104 16.20 -2.46 35.25
N GLY A 105 16.24 -1.24 35.79
CA GLY A 105 17.48 -0.64 36.26
C GLY A 105 18.07 -1.36 37.48
N LYS A 106 19.40 -1.46 37.55
CA LYS A 106 20.16 -2.11 38.64
C LYS A 106 19.64 -1.82 40.07
N PRO A 107 19.26 -0.59 40.47
CA PRO A 107 18.76 -0.31 41.83
C PRO A 107 17.46 -1.04 42.22
N ARG A 108 16.78 -1.69 41.26
CA ARG A 108 15.53 -2.42 41.44
C ARG A 108 15.65 -3.92 41.17
N ALA A 109 16.75 -4.37 40.58
CA ALA A 109 16.94 -5.75 40.10
C ALA A 109 16.66 -6.81 41.18
N ASP A 110 17.34 -6.71 42.33
CA ASP A 110 17.24 -7.69 43.42
C ASP A 110 15.81 -7.80 43.99
N LYS A 111 15.05 -6.71 43.97
CA LYS A 111 13.66 -6.66 44.44
C LYS A 111 12.66 -7.12 43.36
N ALA A 112 12.98 -6.91 42.08
CA ALA A 112 12.10 -7.30 40.99
C ALA A 112 11.90 -8.82 40.91
N VAL A 113 12.98 -9.59 41.13
CA VAL A 113 12.99 -11.07 41.13
C VAL A 113 12.45 -11.71 42.42
N GLN A 114 11.85 -10.92 43.32
CA GLN A 114 11.27 -11.39 44.58
C GLN A 114 9.77 -11.00 44.64
N PHE A 115 8.94 -11.91 45.15
CA PHE A 115 7.55 -11.62 45.44
C PHE A 115 7.44 -10.92 46.79
N SER A 116 6.74 -9.78 46.85
CA SER A 116 6.41 -9.08 48.10
C SER A 116 4.91 -9.03 48.31
N ALA A 117 4.43 -9.49 49.47
CA ALA A 117 3.02 -9.36 49.84
C ALA A 117 2.57 -7.89 50.03
N GLU A 118 3.51 -6.95 50.28
CA GLU A 118 3.22 -5.52 50.35
C GLU A 118 3.01 -4.92 48.94
N GLU A 119 3.89 -5.25 48.00
CA GLU A 119 3.74 -4.83 46.59
C GLU A 119 2.48 -5.45 45.96
N GLU A 120 2.12 -6.68 46.35
CA GLU A 120 0.92 -7.38 45.89
C GLU A 120 -0.39 -6.62 46.12
N GLN A 121 -0.47 -5.82 47.20
CA GLN A 121 -1.65 -5.01 47.52
C GLN A 121 -1.79 -3.77 46.63
N ARG A 122 -0.78 -3.41 45.82
CA ARG A 122 -0.87 -2.25 44.94
C ARG A 122 -1.66 -2.59 43.68
N ASN A 123 -2.79 -1.90 43.49
CA ASN A 123 -3.67 -2.05 42.32
C ASN A 123 -2.88 -2.08 41.00
N GLU A 124 -1.88 -1.23 40.83
CA GLU A 124 -1.03 -1.11 39.62
C GLU A 124 -0.29 -2.39 39.21
N ASN A 125 0.00 -3.30 40.16
CA ASN A 125 0.58 -4.62 39.90
C ASN A 125 -0.44 -5.61 39.34
N ARG A 126 -1.72 -5.38 39.61
CA ARG A 126 -2.85 -6.28 39.37
C ARG A 126 -3.85 -5.73 38.35
N GLN A 127 -3.52 -4.58 37.75
CA GLN A 127 -4.33 -3.83 36.82
C GLN A 127 -3.75 -3.92 35.40
N VAL A 128 -4.58 -4.37 34.46
CA VAL A 128 -4.29 -4.45 33.03
C VAL A 128 -5.35 -3.67 32.28
N GLY A 129 -5.03 -3.05 31.14
CA GLY A 129 -6.06 -2.34 30.37
C GLY A 129 -5.63 -1.84 29.01
N VAL A 130 -6.64 -1.40 28.26
CA VAL A 130 -6.53 -0.67 27.00
C VAL A 130 -6.86 0.79 27.28
N TRP A 131 -5.85 1.65 27.22
CA TRP A 131 -5.95 3.04 27.67
C TRP A 131 -6.16 4.02 26.49
N LYS A 132 -6.72 5.21 26.80
CA LYS A 132 -6.83 6.36 25.87
C LYS A 132 -7.68 6.07 24.61
N LEU A 133 -8.85 5.43 24.75
CA LEU A 133 -9.70 5.08 23.61
C LEU A 133 -10.50 6.27 23.04
N ASN A 134 -11.01 7.17 23.89
CA ASN A 134 -11.78 8.38 23.48
C ASN A 134 -12.93 8.10 22.48
N ILE A 135 -13.53 6.92 22.54
CA ILE A 135 -14.63 6.53 21.63
C ILE A 135 -15.95 7.14 22.13
N PRO A 136 -16.80 7.72 21.27
CA PRO A 136 -18.16 8.12 21.63
C PRO A 136 -18.94 6.93 22.19
N GLY A 137 -19.51 7.10 23.38
CA GLY A 137 -20.19 6.03 24.11
C GLY A 137 -21.68 6.27 24.36
N ASP A 138 -22.23 7.31 23.73
CA ASP A 138 -23.63 7.72 23.84
C ASP A 138 -24.64 6.61 23.54
N ASP A 139 -24.28 5.68 22.64
CA ASP A 139 -25.14 4.60 22.13
C ASP A 139 -24.86 3.23 22.76
N PHE A 140 -23.93 3.11 23.72
CA PHE A 140 -23.71 1.84 24.41
C PHE A 140 -24.75 1.58 25.51
N ILE A 141 -25.22 0.34 25.62
CA ILE A 141 -26.31 -0.07 26.53
C ILE A 141 -25.99 -1.30 27.39
N GLU A 142 -24.94 -2.05 27.05
CA GLU A 142 -24.55 -3.29 27.72
C GLU A 142 -23.03 -3.44 27.64
N PHE A 143 -22.43 -4.03 28.68
CA PHE A 143 -21.03 -4.45 28.66
C PHE A 143 -20.96 -5.90 29.13
N SER A 144 -20.34 -6.77 28.33
CA SER A 144 -20.28 -8.21 28.58
C SER A 144 -18.92 -8.80 28.21
N PHE A 145 -18.61 -9.93 28.86
CA PHE A 145 -17.49 -10.81 28.53
C PHE A 145 -17.73 -12.20 29.12
N LYS A 146 -16.91 -13.16 28.73
CA LYS A 146 -16.78 -14.46 29.41
C LYS A 146 -15.41 -14.57 30.03
N MET A 147 -15.34 -15.08 31.26
CA MET A 147 -14.09 -15.30 31.99
C MET A 147 -13.99 -16.73 32.51
N LYS A 148 -12.78 -17.27 32.48
CA LYS A 148 -12.36 -18.46 33.24
C LYS A 148 -11.13 -18.09 34.07
N SER A 149 -11.05 -18.57 35.30
CA SER A 149 -9.91 -18.36 36.19
C SER A 149 -9.35 -19.68 36.71
N ARG A 150 -8.02 -19.78 36.78
CA ARG A 150 -7.28 -20.83 37.47
C ARG A 150 -6.39 -20.14 38.51
N THR A 151 -6.72 -20.29 39.78
CA THR A 151 -6.02 -19.65 40.91
C THR A 151 -6.26 -20.46 42.17
N LYS A 152 -5.35 -20.38 43.14
CA LYS A 152 -5.56 -20.92 44.49
C LYS A 152 -6.63 -20.17 45.30
N GLN A 153 -7.05 -18.98 44.86
CA GLN A 153 -8.08 -18.20 45.53
C GLN A 153 -9.48 -18.78 45.31
N GLN A 154 -10.27 -18.89 46.39
CA GLN A 154 -11.68 -19.23 46.28
C GLN A 154 -12.47 -18.01 45.78
N ASN A 155 -13.24 -18.18 44.71
CA ASN A 155 -14.14 -17.16 44.14
C ASN A 155 -13.46 -15.78 43.91
N PRO A 156 -12.43 -15.69 43.04
CA PRO A 156 -11.71 -14.44 42.79
C PRO A 156 -12.63 -13.35 42.24
N ALA A 157 -12.80 -12.27 43.00
CA ALA A 157 -13.60 -11.11 42.61
C ALA A 157 -12.78 -10.19 41.68
N VAL A 158 -13.08 -10.24 40.38
CA VAL A 158 -12.47 -9.41 39.34
C VAL A 158 -13.41 -8.24 39.03
N THR A 159 -12.86 -7.03 38.92
CA THR A 159 -13.62 -5.88 38.40
C THR A 159 -13.16 -5.57 36.97
N VAL A 160 -14.10 -5.45 36.04
CA VAL A 160 -13.83 -4.99 34.67
C VAL A 160 -14.64 -3.73 34.39
N GLU A 161 -13.96 -2.64 34.05
CA GLU A 161 -14.53 -1.32 33.88
C GLU A 161 -14.38 -0.81 32.45
N ALA A 162 -15.51 -0.50 31.80
CA ALA A 162 -15.56 0.34 30.63
C ALA A 162 -15.55 1.80 31.10
N MET A 163 -14.36 2.41 31.14
CA MET A 163 -14.11 3.68 31.81
C MET A 163 -14.99 4.80 31.26
N GLY A 164 -15.82 5.38 32.13
CA GLY A 164 -16.82 6.41 31.78
C GLY A 164 -18.23 5.85 31.49
N LEU A 165 -18.38 4.54 31.27
CA LEU A 165 -19.65 3.88 30.92
C LEU A 165 -20.25 3.04 32.05
N GLY A 166 -19.48 2.10 32.61
CA GLY A 166 -19.95 1.16 33.64
C GLY A 166 -18.89 0.14 34.04
N ARG A 167 -19.15 -0.63 35.11
CA ARG A 167 -18.25 -1.69 35.61
C ARG A 167 -19.01 -2.98 35.90
N VAL A 168 -18.41 -4.10 35.53
CA VAL A 168 -18.80 -5.46 35.89
C VAL A 168 -17.96 -5.89 37.10
N ASP A 169 -18.57 -6.55 38.05
CA ASP A 169 -17.97 -7.09 39.27
C ASP A 169 -18.32 -8.59 39.34
N THR A 170 -17.35 -9.47 39.11
CA THR A 170 -17.61 -10.90 38.90
C THR A 170 -18.13 -11.64 40.15
N ALA A 171 -18.15 -10.98 41.31
CA ALA A 171 -18.78 -11.50 42.52
C ALA A 171 -20.31 -11.38 42.52
N LYS A 172 -20.91 -10.60 41.61
CA LYS A 172 -22.35 -10.28 41.61
C LYS A 172 -23.01 -10.13 40.23
N ASP A 173 -22.25 -9.81 39.18
CA ASP A 173 -22.77 -9.50 37.84
C ASP A 173 -22.62 -10.70 36.86
N GLU A 174 -22.72 -11.93 37.38
CA GLU A 174 -22.74 -13.17 36.57
C GLU A 174 -24.04 -13.27 35.76
N ASP A 175 -23.94 -13.69 34.51
CA ASP A 175 -25.06 -13.90 33.59
C ASP A 175 -25.35 -15.40 33.42
N PRO A 176 -26.27 -15.98 34.21
CA PRO A 176 -26.57 -17.41 34.15
C PRO A 176 -27.38 -17.80 32.89
N GLU A 177 -27.94 -16.85 32.14
CA GLU A 177 -28.70 -17.11 30.92
C GLU A 177 -27.77 -17.42 29.73
N THR A 178 -26.55 -16.86 29.75
CA THR A 178 -25.57 -17.04 28.67
C THR A 178 -24.81 -18.35 28.85
N ALA A 179 -25.22 -19.38 28.10
CA ALA A 179 -24.55 -20.68 28.08
C ALA A 179 -23.04 -20.56 27.79
N CYS A 180 -22.23 -21.27 28.58
CA CYS A 180 -20.77 -21.26 28.49
C CYS A 180 -20.19 -22.67 28.51
N LEU A 181 -19.13 -22.87 27.72
CA LEU A 181 -18.37 -24.12 27.64
C LEU A 181 -17.06 -24.05 28.45
N ASP A 182 -16.41 -25.20 28.61
CA ASP A 182 -15.03 -25.34 29.10
C ASP A 182 -14.72 -24.71 30.47
N GLY A 183 -15.74 -24.49 31.31
CA GLY A 183 -15.61 -23.85 32.63
C GLY A 183 -15.50 -22.33 32.59
N PHE A 184 -15.88 -21.68 31.48
CA PHE A 184 -16.12 -20.24 31.45
C PHE A 184 -17.45 -19.89 32.14
N LYS A 185 -17.52 -18.68 32.70
CA LYS A 185 -18.74 -18.00 33.13
C LYS A 185 -18.94 -16.73 32.32
N ALA A 186 -20.18 -16.38 32.01
CA ALA A 186 -20.52 -15.11 31.39
C ALA A 186 -20.79 -14.04 32.46
N TYR A 187 -20.46 -12.79 32.16
CA TYR A 187 -20.72 -11.64 33.01
C TYR A 187 -21.24 -10.49 32.16
N LYS A 188 -22.23 -9.76 32.69
CA LYS A 188 -22.99 -8.76 31.93
C LYS A 188 -23.59 -7.70 32.82
N ILE A 189 -23.45 -6.44 32.43
CA ILE A 189 -24.25 -5.33 32.97
C ILE A 189 -25.03 -4.65 31.86
N ARG A 190 -26.22 -4.16 32.18
CA ARG A 190 -26.97 -3.20 31.35
C ARG A 190 -26.93 -1.83 32.00
N PHE A 191 -26.85 -0.79 31.18
CA PHE A 191 -26.89 0.60 31.62
C PHE A 191 -27.63 1.45 30.58
N PRO A 192 -28.27 2.56 30.99
CA PRO A 192 -28.87 3.47 30.03
C PRO A 192 -27.80 4.12 29.14
N ALA A 193 -28.12 4.27 27.86
CA ALA A 193 -27.43 5.16 26.95
C ALA A 193 -27.34 6.57 27.55
N ARG A 194 -26.15 7.18 27.55
CA ARG A 194 -25.90 8.49 28.19
C ARG A 194 -25.30 9.48 27.18
N LYS A 195 -26.09 10.48 26.79
CA LYS A 195 -25.67 11.54 25.85
C LYS A 195 -24.40 12.25 26.36
N GLY A 196 -23.40 12.39 25.49
CA GLY A 196 -22.07 12.94 25.79
C GLY A 196 -21.12 11.98 26.52
N ALA A 197 -21.47 10.71 26.70
CA ALA A 197 -20.59 9.73 27.32
C ALA A 197 -19.43 9.34 26.39
N LYS A 198 -18.28 9.03 27.00
CA LYS A 198 -17.09 8.60 26.27
C LYS A 198 -16.45 7.39 26.95
N LEU A 199 -16.02 6.44 26.15
CA LEU A 199 -15.16 5.35 26.60
C LEU A 199 -13.72 5.84 26.67
N GLY A 200 -13.21 6.06 27.89
CA GLY A 200 -11.82 6.47 28.12
C GLY A 200 -10.81 5.33 27.92
N GLY A 201 -11.25 4.08 28.12
CA GLY A 201 -10.44 2.88 28.12
C GLY A 201 -11.22 1.69 28.69
N ILE A 202 -10.62 0.50 28.66
CA ILE A 202 -11.14 -0.68 29.38
C ILE A 202 -10.08 -1.16 30.36
N ARG A 203 -10.47 -1.33 31.63
CA ARG A 203 -9.61 -1.72 32.73
C ARG A 203 -10.07 -3.03 33.33
N ILE A 204 -9.15 -3.98 33.53
CA ILE A 204 -9.33 -5.20 34.32
C ILE A 204 -8.50 -5.03 35.61
N GLN A 205 -9.16 -5.18 36.76
CA GLN A 205 -8.54 -5.20 38.09
C GLN A 205 -8.72 -6.60 38.68
N LEU A 206 -7.60 -7.30 38.88
CA LEU A 206 -7.58 -8.60 39.56
C LEU A 206 -7.50 -8.40 41.09
N PRO A 207 -8.03 -9.34 41.89
CA PRO A 207 -7.88 -9.32 43.34
C PRO A 207 -6.41 -9.53 43.76
N PRO A 208 -5.94 -8.96 44.88
CA PRO A 208 -4.60 -9.23 45.42
C PRO A 208 -4.48 -10.68 45.86
N ALA A 209 -3.32 -11.32 45.65
CA ALA A 209 -3.03 -12.64 46.18
C ALA A 209 -2.44 -12.58 47.60
N GLU A 210 -2.58 -13.66 48.37
CA GLU A 210 -1.93 -13.78 49.68
C GLU A 210 -0.49 -14.33 49.57
N ALA A 211 -0.20 -15.04 48.48
CA ALA A 211 1.09 -15.66 48.18
C ALA A 211 1.35 -15.70 46.67
N HIS A 212 2.62 -15.91 46.30
CA HIS A 212 3.00 -16.13 44.90
C HIS A 212 2.37 -17.40 44.34
N ASP A 213 1.55 -17.27 43.29
CA ASP A 213 0.93 -18.39 42.59
C ASP A 213 1.31 -18.35 41.09
N PRO A 214 2.37 -19.07 40.66
CA PRO A 214 2.85 -18.99 39.28
C PRO A 214 1.86 -19.59 38.25
N GLU A 215 0.91 -20.40 38.72
CA GLU A 215 -0.14 -20.99 37.88
C GLU A 215 -1.39 -20.09 37.75
N GLU A 216 -1.40 -18.92 38.42
CA GLU A 216 -2.49 -17.96 38.37
C GLU A 216 -2.74 -17.49 36.93
N GLU A 217 -3.95 -17.76 36.41
CA GLU A 217 -4.34 -17.43 35.04
C GLU A 217 -5.80 -16.98 35.00
N TYR A 218 -6.06 -15.84 34.37
CA TYR A 218 -7.40 -15.35 34.05
C TYR A 218 -7.53 -15.21 32.54
N VAL A 219 -8.48 -15.92 31.93
CA VAL A 219 -8.71 -15.93 30.48
C VAL A 219 -10.06 -15.29 30.18
N PHE A 220 -10.05 -14.32 29.25
CA PHE A 220 -11.22 -13.55 28.82
C PHE A 220 -11.47 -13.76 27.31
N VAL A 221 -12.73 -13.95 26.96
CA VAL A 221 -13.24 -13.94 25.56
C VAL A 221 -14.57 -13.19 25.49
N ASP A 222 -15.08 -12.97 24.27
CA ASP A 222 -16.35 -12.29 24.00
C ASP A 222 -16.48 -10.88 24.67
N LEU A 223 -15.36 -10.19 24.94
CA LEU A 223 -15.34 -8.88 25.61
C LEU A 223 -15.80 -7.76 24.67
N ASN A 224 -17.02 -7.26 24.88
CA ASN A 224 -17.67 -6.29 23.99
C ASN A 224 -18.66 -5.36 24.71
N LEU A 225 -18.84 -4.17 24.13
CA LEU A 225 -19.88 -3.21 24.47
C LEU A 225 -21.00 -3.26 23.41
N LYS A 226 -22.23 -3.58 23.82
CA LYS A 226 -23.38 -3.61 22.91
C LYS A 226 -23.87 -2.20 22.60
N ARG A 227 -24.14 -1.93 21.32
CA ARG A 227 -24.78 -0.69 20.85
C ARG A 227 -26.30 -0.81 20.85
N GLN A 228 -26.99 0.31 21.04
CA GLN A 228 -28.44 0.42 20.94
C GLN A 228 -28.97 0.09 19.53
N ALA A 229 -28.15 0.33 18.49
CA ALA A 229 -28.43 -0.02 17.11
C ALA A 229 -27.13 -0.41 16.37
N PRO A 230 -27.20 -1.23 15.30
CA PRO A 230 -26.05 -1.49 14.43
C PRO A 230 -25.49 -0.19 13.84
N LYS A 231 -24.16 -0.09 13.79
CA LYS A 231 -23.44 1.10 13.30
C LYS A 231 -22.33 0.69 12.34
N ALA A 232 -22.20 1.39 11.22
CA ALA A 232 -21.08 1.23 10.32
C ALA A 232 -19.76 1.61 11.01
N ARG A 233 -18.71 0.79 10.84
CA ARG A 233 -17.35 1.10 11.35
C ARG A 233 -16.73 2.32 10.63
N PHE A 234 -17.06 2.48 9.36
CA PHE A 234 -16.55 3.52 8.45
C PHE A 234 -17.62 3.87 7.40
N THR A 235 -17.46 5.00 6.73
CA THR A 235 -18.25 5.34 5.53
C THR A 235 -17.54 4.76 4.31
N ASP A 236 -18.29 4.16 3.38
CA ASP A 236 -17.75 3.57 2.16
C ASP A 236 -17.92 4.54 0.98
N LEU A 237 -17.23 4.27 -0.13
CA LEU A 237 -17.51 4.94 -1.40
C LEU A 237 -18.88 4.46 -1.93
N PRO A 238 -19.55 5.21 -2.83
CA PRO A 238 -20.77 4.74 -3.48
C PRO A 238 -20.62 3.34 -4.06
N GLN A 239 -21.66 2.51 -3.98
CA GLN A 239 -21.65 1.17 -4.55
C GLN A 239 -21.39 1.21 -6.08
N ARG A 240 -20.62 0.25 -6.56
CA ARG A 240 -20.40 0.06 -8.00
C ARG A 240 -21.71 -0.36 -8.66
N GLN A 241 -21.97 0.19 -9.85
CA GLN A 241 -23.20 -0.07 -10.58
C GLN A 241 -23.03 0.20 -12.08
N TRP A 242 -23.78 -0.50 -12.93
CA TRP A 242 -23.84 -0.19 -14.34
C TRP A 242 -24.67 1.07 -14.58
N ILE A 243 -24.21 1.95 -15.45
CA ILE A 243 -24.94 3.16 -15.86
C ILE A 243 -24.85 3.35 -17.37
N LEU A 244 -25.76 4.16 -17.92
CA LEU A 244 -25.56 4.75 -19.24
C LEU A 244 -24.37 5.71 -19.21
N ARG A 245 -23.56 5.67 -20.26
CA ARG A 245 -22.38 6.55 -20.38
C ARG A 245 -22.76 8.03 -20.41
N SER A 246 -23.91 8.36 -20.99
CA SER A 246 -24.50 9.71 -20.98
C SER A 246 -24.77 10.23 -19.55
N THR A 247 -25.10 9.36 -18.59
CA THR A 247 -25.25 9.74 -17.18
C THR A 247 -23.92 10.19 -16.58
N PHE A 248 -22.81 9.51 -16.92
CA PHE A 248 -21.49 10.02 -16.58
C PHE A 248 -21.23 11.33 -17.31
N ASP A 249 -21.41 11.42 -18.63
CA ASP A 249 -21.03 12.62 -19.39
C ASP A 249 -21.84 13.88 -19.00
N ALA A 250 -23.07 13.74 -18.47
CA ALA A 250 -23.98 14.82 -18.05
C ALA A 250 -23.52 15.69 -16.85
N ALA A 251 -22.30 15.49 -16.32
CA ALA A 251 -21.66 16.34 -15.31
C ALA A 251 -22.41 16.56 -13.97
N ARG A 252 -23.40 15.72 -13.66
CA ARG A 252 -24.06 15.65 -12.33
C ARG A 252 -23.55 14.47 -11.50
N PRO A 253 -23.81 14.44 -10.17
CA PRO A 253 -23.62 13.23 -9.37
C PRO A 253 -24.46 12.06 -9.90
N VAL A 254 -23.86 10.87 -9.87
CA VAL A 254 -24.53 9.59 -10.14
C VAL A 254 -25.20 9.12 -8.85
N THR A 255 -26.45 8.68 -8.93
CA THR A 255 -27.25 8.21 -7.79
C THR A 255 -27.60 6.73 -7.93
N VAL A 256 -28.18 6.12 -6.90
CA VAL A 256 -28.63 4.70 -6.95
C VAL A 256 -29.71 4.48 -8.01
N GLN A 257 -30.51 5.51 -8.32
CA GLN A 257 -31.56 5.47 -9.33
C GLN A 257 -31.03 5.45 -10.78
N ASP A 258 -29.76 5.78 -10.99
CA ASP A 258 -29.10 5.68 -12.30
C ASP A 258 -28.66 4.24 -12.64
N GLY A 259 -28.71 3.33 -11.65
CA GLY A 259 -28.18 1.97 -11.74
C GLY A 259 -29.00 1.01 -12.58
N ILE A 260 -28.33 0.31 -13.50
CA ILE A 260 -28.87 -0.80 -14.29
C ILE A 260 -28.58 -2.11 -13.54
N ARG A 261 -29.62 -2.73 -12.95
CA ARG A 261 -29.49 -3.92 -12.08
C ARG A 261 -29.12 -5.20 -12.83
N ASP A 262 -29.83 -5.51 -13.92
CA ASP A 262 -29.50 -6.64 -14.81
C ASP A 262 -29.06 -6.11 -16.16
N ILE A 263 -27.75 -5.90 -16.30
CA ILE A 263 -27.14 -5.34 -17.51
C ILE A 263 -27.28 -6.26 -18.73
N VAL A 264 -27.37 -7.58 -18.54
CA VAL A 264 -27.47 -8.55 -19.66
C VAL A 264 -28.90 -8.56 -20.19
N ALA A 265 -29.90 -8.57 -19.31
CA ALA A 265 -31.30 -8.38 -19.71
C ALA A 265 -31.51 -6.99 -20.36
N TYR A 266 -30.92 -5.94 -19.78
CA TYR A 266 -30.99 -4.58 -20.32
C TYR A 266 -30.44 -4.48 -21.74
N VAL A 267 -29.23 -4.98 -22.01
CA VAL A 267 -28.64 -5.03 -23.36
C VAL A 267 -29.51 -5.85 -24.33
N ASN A 268 -30.06 -6.98 -23.89
CA ASN A 268 -30.93 -7.81 -24.72
C ASN A 268 -32.26 -7.13 -25.09
N ALA A 269 -32.75 -6.20 -24.27
CA ALA A 269 -33.94 -5.39 -24.56
C ALA A 269 -33.72 -4.30 -25.63
N LYS A 270 -32.48 -4.07 -26.09
CA LYS A 270 -32.09 -3.04 -27.09
C LYS A 270 -32.56 -1.62 -26.72
N PRO A 271 -32.08 -1.07 -25.60
CA PRO A 271 -32.51 0.22 -25.09
C PRO A 271 -31.90 1.38 -25.89
N GLU A 272 -32.55 2.54 -25.85
CA GLU A 272 -32.06 3.75 -26.51
C GLU A 272 -30.67 4.16 -25.97
N GLY A 273 -29.79 4.60 -26.87
CA GLY A 273 -28.41 4.99 -26.52
C GLY A 273 -27.41 3.83 -26.40
N VAL A 274 -27.84 2.57 -26.52
CA VAL A 274 -26.96 1.38 -26.48
C VAL A 274 -26.95 0.68 -27.84
N ALA A 275 -25.82 0.75 -28.55
CA ALA A 275 -25.61 -0.02 -29.78
C ALA A 275 -24.79 -1.28 -29.48
N SER A 276 -25.24 -2.44 -30.00
CA SER A 276 -24.65 -3.76 -29.74
C SER A 276 -24.34 -4.54 -31.02
N LEU A 277 -23.28 -5.34 -30.99
CA LEU A 277 -22.93 -6.32 -32.01
C LEU A 277 -23.03 -7.73 -31.40
N GLU A 278 -23.64 -8.67 -32.12
CA GLU A 278 -23.70 -10.08 -31.71
C GLU A 278 -22.32 -10.73 -31.92
N LEU A 279 -21.81 -11.47 -30.92
CA LEU A 279 -20.52 -12.15 -30.99
C LEU A 279 -20.66 -13.51 -31.70
N PRO A 280 -19.81 -13.84 -32.70
CA PRO A 280 -19.98 -15.04 -33.51
C PRO A 280 -19.73 -16.33 -32.72
N LEU A 281 -20.63 -17.31 -32.87
CA LEU A 281 -20.59 -18.64 -32.24
C LEU A 281 -20.02 -19.74 -33.15
N LYS A 282 -19.63 -19.39 -34.38
CA LYS A 282 -19.20 -20.30 -35.45
C LYS A 282 -17.89 -19.80 -36.07
N GLY A 283 -17.17 -20.71 -36.74
CA GLY A 283 -15.91 -20.38 -37.39
C GLY A 283 -14.81 -20.00 -36.41
N TYR A 284 -14.72 -20.71 -35.27
CA TYR A 284 -13.56 -20.55 -34.40
C TYR A 284 -12.30 -20.99 -35.12
N GLU A 285 -11.22 -20.26 -34.89
CA GLU A 285 -9.88 -20.64 -35.29
C GLU A 285 -9.16 -21.26 -34.08
N LEU A 286 -8.32 -22.25 -34.37
CA LEU A 286 -7.32 -22.72 -33.43
C LEU A 286 -5.99 -22.03 -33.73
N ARG A 287 -5.15 -21.93 -32.72
CA ARG A 287 -3.74 -21.55 -32.88
C ARG A 287 -2.97 -22.65 -33.60
N GLU A 288 -1.81 -22.28 -34.15
CA GLU A 288 -0.86 -23.27 -34.69
C GLU A 288 -0.32 -24.17 -33.57
N THR A 289 -0.33 -25.48 -33.84
CA THR A 289 0.15 -26.52 -32.92
C THR A 289 1.68 -26.56 -32.95
N THR A 290 2.34 -26.49 -31.80
CA THR A 290 3.81 -26.58 -31.69
C THR A 290 4.21 -27.65 -30.67
N GLU A 291 5.46 -28.10 -30.70
CA GLU A 291 5.98 -29.10 -29.73
C GLU A 291 5.77 -28.71 -28.27
N LYS A 292 5.78 -27.39 -27.98
CA LYS A 292 5.64 -26.86 -26.60
C LYS A 292 4.20 -26.53 -26.23
N GLU A 293 3.30 -26.42 -27.21
CA GLU A 293 1.97 -25.84 -27.01
C GLU A 293 0.95 -26.43 -27.98
N THR A 294 -0.02 -27.17 -27.43
CA THR A 294 -1.12 -27.80 -28.15
C THR A 294 -2.43 -27.55 -27.42
N ASP A 295 -3.55 -27.58 -28.15
CA ASP A 295 -4.90 -27.54 -27.59
C ASP A 295 -5.61 -28.87 -27.89
N GLY A 296 -6.49 -29.33 -27.01
CA GLY A 296 -7.19 -30.60 -27.19
C GLY A 296 -8.00 -31.04 -25.97
N GLY A 297 -8.72 -32.16 -26.12
CA GLY A 297 -9.67 -32.63 -25.10
C GLY A 297 -10.94 -31.78 -25.04
N PHE A 298 -11.47 -31.36 -26.19
CA PHE A 298 -12.71 -30.58 -26.24
C PHE A 298 -13.52 -30.84 -27.52
N LYS A 299 -14.82 -30.61 -27.44
CA LYS A 299 -15.78 -30.63 -28.55
C LYS A 299 -16.61 -29.35 -28.51
N VAL A 300 -16.75 -28.69 -29.66
CA VAL A 300 -17.49 -27.43 -29.80
C VAL A 300 -18.74 -27.65 -30.65
N GLU A 301 -19.90 -27.26 -30.13
CA GLU A 301 -21.20 -27.46 -30.75
C GLU A 301 -22.01 -26.16 -30.74
N ASN A 302 -22.81 -25.96 -31.78
CA ASN A 302 -23.78 -24.86 -31.83
C ASN A 302 -25.15 -25.44 -31.52
N VAL A 303 -25.78 -24.95 -30.46
CA VAL A 303 -27.07 -25.41 -29.95
C VAL A 303 -28.05 -24.23 -29.86
N LYS A 304 -29.32 -24.52 -29.56
CA LYS A 304 -30.31 -23.51 -29.19
C LYS A 304 -30.74 -23.74 -27.75
N GLU A 305 -30.81 -22.67 -26.98
CA GLU A 305 -31.19 -22.67 -25.57
C GLU A 305 -32.38 -21.74 -25.37
N THR A 306 -33.20 -22.00 -24.34
CA THR A 306 -34.32 -21.12 -24.00
C THR A 306 -34.04 -20.45 -22.65
N ILE A 307 -33.88 -19.12 -22.68
CA ILE A 307 -33.52 -18.30 -21.51
C ILE A 307 -34.59 -17.22 -21.36
N ASN A 308 -35.19 -17.10 -20.18
CA ASN A 308 -36.28 -16.14 -19.89
C ASN A 308 -37.40 -16.14 -20.95
N GLY A 309 -37.75 -17.33 -21.46
CA GLY A 309 -38.79 -17.53 -22.48
C GLY A 309 -38.38 -17.23 -23.93
N GLN A 310 -37.13 -16.81 -24.18
CA GLN A 310 -36.60 -16.55 -25.53
C GLN A 310 -35.66 -17.67 -25.98
N THR A 311 -35.86 -18.20 -27.19
CA THR A 311 -34.92 -19.14 -27.81
C THR A 311 -33.76 -18.37 -28.44
N VAL A 312 -32.53 -18.62 -27.97
CA VAL A 312 -31.30 -17.99 -28.44
C VAL A 312 -30.31 -19.03 -28.96
N ASP A 313 -29.46 -18.65 -29.92
CA ASP A 313 -28.33 -19.47 -30.32
C ASP A 313 -27.25 -19.45 -29.22
N ALA A 314 -26.61 -20.60 -29.01
CA ALA A 314 -25.62 -20.80 -27.97
C ALA A 314 -24.46 -21.69 -28.43
N LEU A 315 -23.28 -21.39 -27.91
CA LEU A 315 -22.05 -22.17 -28.06
C LEU A 315 -21.95 -23.13 -26.88
N ARG A 316 -21.94 -24.44 -27.14
CA ARG A 316 -21.69 -25.48 -26.14
C ARG A 316 -20.30 -26.06 -26.34
N ILE A 317 -19.50 -26.06 -25.29
CA ILE A 317 -18.13 -26.56 -25.27
C ILE A 317 -18.07 -27.67 -24.24
N THR A 318 -17.97 -28.92 -24.71
CA THR A 318 -17.73 -30.09 -23.86
C THR A 318 -16.23 -30.28 -23.71
N LEU A 319 -15.75 -30.27 -22.47
CA LEU A 319 -14.34 -30.32 -22.11
C LEU A 319 -14.04 -31.64 -21.40
N GLU A 320 -12.96 -32.29 -21.81
CA GLU A 320 -12.40 -33.52 -21.24
C GLU A 320 -10.94 -33.26 -20.82
N LYS A 321 -10.33 -34.21 -20.11
CA LYS A 321 -8.92 -34.17 -19.73
C LYS A 321 -8.03 -33.94 -20.96
N GLY A 322 -7.30 -32.83 -20.98
CA GLY A 322 -6.50 -32.40 -22.14
C GLY A 322 -5.51 -31.29 -21.80
N PRO A 323 -4.69 -30.83 -22.77
CA PRO A 323 -3.68 -29.80 -22.51
C PRO A 323 -4.27 -28.42 -22.18
N ARG A 324 -5.30 -28.00 -22.92
CA ARG A 324 -6.17 -26.82 -22.70
C ARG A 324 -7.17 -26.71 -23.86
N CYS A 325 -8.17 -25.85 -23.71
CA CYS A 325 -9.04 -25.38 -24.80
C CYS A 325 -8.81 -23.88 -24.98
N TYR A 326 -8.39 -23.46 -26.17
CA TYR A 326 -8.31 -22.05 -26.56
C TYR A 326 -9.00 -21.86 -27.90
N LEU A 327 -10.01 -21.00 -27.95
CA LEU A 327 -10.81 -20.72 -29.15
C LEU A 327 -10.81 -19.21 -29.39
N LYS A 328 -10.57 -18.79 -30.64
CA LYS A 328 -10.73 -17.39 -31.06
C LYS A 328 -11.72 -17.29 -32.22
N PHE A 329 -12.64 -16.34 -32.16
CA PHE A 329 -13.72 -16.17 -33.11
C PHE A 329 -13.59 -14.80 -33.81
N PRO A 330 -13.44 -14.75 -35.15
CA PRO A 330 -13.20 -13.50 -35.87
C PRO A 330 -14.33 -12.47 -35.73
N ILE A 331 -14.03 -11.27 -35.26
CA ILE A 331 -14.94 -10.12 -35.22
C ILE A 331 -14.16 -8.80 -35.18
N ASN A 332 -14.61 -7.80 -35.95
CA ASN A 332 -13.96 -6.48 -36.00
C ASN A 332 -14.75 -5.42 -35.23
N PHE A 333 -14.14 -4.82 -34.19
CA PHE A 333 -14.67 -3.63 -33.49
C PHE A 333 -13.57 -2.87 -32.73
N ASP A 334 -13.89 -1.67 -32.22
CA ASP A 334 -13.00 -0.92 -31.31
C ASP A 334 -13.54 -0.96 -29.87
N ALA A 335 -12.80 -1.62 -28.97
CA ALA A 335 -13.16 -1.76 -27.55
C ALA A 335 -13.16 -0.42 -26.77
N LYS A 336 -12.63 0.67 -27.33
CA LYS A 336 -12.79 2.02 -26.77
C LYS A 336 -14.24 2.53 -26.90
N THR A 337 -14.98 2.02 -27.88
CA THR A 337 -16.38 2.40 -28.16
C THR A 337 -17.33 1.30 -27.72
N TYR A 338 -17.07 0.06 -28.15
CA TYR A 338 -17.79 -1.14 -27.77
C TYR A 338 -17.06 -1.81 -26.60
N ASN A 339 -17.13 -1.19 -25.42
CA ASN A 339 -16.36 -1.55 -24.22
C ASN A 339 -17.01 -2.63 -23.35
N THR A 340 -18.29 -2.96 -23.58
CA THR A 340 -19.08 -3.77 -22.64
C THR A 340 -19.43 -5.12 -23.25
N MET A 341 -18.79 -6.20 -22.78
CA MET A 341 -19.13 -7.57 -23.18
C MET A 341 -20.17 -8.16 -22.24
N THR A 342 -21.24 -8.75 -22.77
CA THR A 342 -22.33 -9.37 -22.00
C THR A 342 -22.72 -10.72 -22.57
N PHE A 343 -22.99 -11.72 -21.73
CA PHE A 343 -23.55 -13.01 -22.15
C PHE A 343 -24.28 -13.73 -21.00
N TYR A 344 -25.09 -14.73 -21.35
CA TYR A 344 -25.53 -15.75 -20.39
C TYR A 344 -24.63 -16.98 -20.47
N THR A 345 -24.36 -17.63 -19.34
CA THR A 345 -23.64 -18.91 -19.32
C THR A 345 -24.26 -19.91 -18.36
N LYS A 346 -24.12 -21.18 -18.70
CA LYS A 346 -24.44 -22.34 -17.86
C LYS A 346 -23.19 -23.23 -17.84
N ILE A 347 -22.77 -23.66 -16.66
CA ILE A 347 -21.68 -24.62 -16.49
C ILE A 347 -22.26 -25.90 -15.89
N GLU A 348 -21.78 -27.06 -16.35
CA GLU A 348 -22.22 -28.37 -15.88
C GLU A 348 -20.97 -29.15 -15.46
N LEU A 349 -20.95 -29.56 -14.19
CA LEU A 349 -19.77 -30.09 -13.53
C LEU A 349 -19.89 -31.61 -13.32
N PRO A 350 -18.76 -32.34 -13.34
CA PRO A 350 -18.76 -33.77 -13.08
C PRO A 350 -19.12 -34.07 -11.61
N LYS A 351 -19.73 -35.23 -11.39
CA LYS A 351 -20.28 -35.63 -10.10
C LYS A 351 -19.19 -35.74 -9.03
N GLY A 352 -19.33 -34.98 -7.94
CA GLY A 352 -18.37 -34.94 -6.83
C GLY A 352 -17.39 -33.77 -6.88
N LEU A 353 -17.41 -32.96 -7.95
CA LEU A 353 -16.66 -31.71 -8.01
C LEU A 353 -17.41 -30.61 -7.23
N ASP A 354 -16.72 -29.89 -6.34
CA ASP A 354 -17.33 -28.89 -5.46
C ASP A 354 -17.77 -27.65 -6.24
N PRO A 355 -19.09 -27.35 -6.34
CA PRO A 355 -19.58 -26.20 -7.12
C PRO A 355 -19.06 -24.85 -6.60
N ARG A 356 -18.63 -24.77 -5.34
CA ARG A 356 -18.03 -23.55 -4.76
C ARG A 356 -16.68 -23.22 -5.41
N LYS A 357 -15.96 -24.22 -5.94
CA LYS A 357 -14.75 -24.06 -6.77
C LYS A 357 -15.03 -23.63 -8.22
N VAL A 358 -16.27 -23.25 -8.55
CA VAL A 358 -16.65 -22.79 -9.89
C VAL A 358 -17.50 -21.53 -9.81
N TYR A 359 -18.47 -21.52 -8.90
CA TYR A 359 -19.46 -20.44 -8.83
C TYR A 359 -19.16 -19.37 -7.79
N GLY A 360 -18.32 -19.67 -6.80
CA GLY A 360 -17.89 -18.76 -5.74
C GLY A 360 -19.04 -18.03 -5.05
N ASP A 361 -19.53 -18.54 -3.92
CA ASP A 361 -20.51 -17.80 -3.10
C ASP A 361 -19.98 -16.42 -2.66
N THR A 362 -18.66 -16.24 -2.71
CA THR A 362 -17.91 -14.98 -2.54
C THR A 362 -16.91 -14.76 -3.68
N TYR A 363 -16.35 -13.55 -3.78
CA TYR A 363 -15.20 -13.29 -4.65
C TYR A 363 -13.99 -14.06 -4.09
N PRO A 364 -13.33 -14.95 -4.88
CA PRO A 364 -12.16 -15.64 -4.38
C PRO A 364 -11.03 -14.65 -4.07
N ASN A 365 -10.41 -14.81 -2.90
CA ASN A 365 -9.35 -13.97 -2.33
C ASN A 365 -8.02 -14.14 -3.08
N LEU A 366 -7.96 -13.68 -4.32
CA LEU A 366 -6.83 -13.90 -5.22
C LEU A 366 -6.38 -12.61 -5.92
N TYR A 367 -6.44 -11.50 -5.19
CA TYR A 367 -5.75 -10.25 -5.51
C TYR A 367 -4.32 -10.53 -5.98
N GLY A 368 -3.92 -9.99 -7.13
CA GLY A 368 -2.54 -10.06 -7.62
C GLY A 368 -2.00 -11.43 -8.01
N THR A 369 -2.86 -12.43 -8.22
CA THR A 369 -2.46 -13.74 -8.74
C THR A 369 -2.33 -13.70 -10.26
N ASP A 370 -1.32 -14.35 -10.86
CA ASP A 370 -1.30 -14.52 -12.32
C ASP A 370 -2.47 -15.41 -12.76
N ALA A 371 -3.02 -15.14 -13.95
CA ALA A 371 -4.24 -15.82 -14.36
C ALA A 371 -4.05 -17.30 -14.75
N GLY A 372 -2.81 -17.75 -14.99
CA GLY A 372 -2.52 -19.18 -15.10
C GLY A 372 -2.70 -19.89 -13.75
N THR A 373 -2.21 -19.29 -12.67
CA THR A 373 -2.40 -19.74 -11.29
C THR A 373 -3.84 -19.58 -10.82
N LEU A 374 -4.57 -18.52 -11.19
CA LEU A 374 -6.03 -18.40 -10.95
C LEU A 374 -6.80 -19.56 -11.61
N ASN A 375 -6.53 -19.77 -12.90
CA ASN A 375 -7.02 -20.89 -13.69
C ASN A 375 -6.41 -22.24 -13.24
N SER A 376 -5.64 -22.32 -12.14
CA SER A 376 -5.23 -23.56 -11.49
C SER A 376 -6.18 -24.00 -10.36
N PHE A 377 -6.93 -23.08 -9.74
CA PHE A 377 -7.81 -23.39 -8.59
C PHE A 377 -9.29 -23.67 -8.93
N PHE A 378 -9.81 -23.10 -10.02
CA PHE A 378 -11.24 -23.20 -10.37
C PHE A 378 -11.52 -23.95 -11.68
N ASP A 379 -12.65 -24.66 -11.76
CA ASP A 379 -13.14 -25.26 -13.01
C ASP A 379 -14.03 -24.27 -13.78
N THR A 380 -13.46 -23.09 -14.06
CA THR A 380 -14.09 -21.95 -14.76
C THR A 380 -13.33 -21.61 -16.05
N PHE A 381 -14.03 -21.03 -17.02
CA PHE A 381 -13.41 -20.46 -18.21
C PHE A 381 -13.07 -18.97 -18.07
N SER A 382 -12.04 -18.55 -18.79
CA SER A 382 -11.68 -17.15 -19.04
C SER A 382 -12.16 -16.74 -20.44
N PHE A 383 -12.42 -15.45 -20.63
CA PHE A 383 -12.89 -14.88 -21.89
C PHE A 383 -12.27 -13.50 -22.13
N GLY A 384 -12.14 -13.09 -23.39
CA GLY A 384 -11.45 -11.84 -23.68
C GLY A 384 -11.49 -11.44 -25.15
N ILE A 385 -10.59 -10.54 -25.50
CA ILE A 385 -10.43 -9.98 -26.85
C ILE A 385 -8.96 -9.95 -27.25
N THR A 386 -8.70 -10.04 -28.56
CA THR A 386 -7.36 -9.92 -29.15
C THR A 386 -7.38 -9.00 -30.37
N SER A 387 -6.24 -8.38 -30.68
CA SER A 387 -6.05 -7.53 -31.85
C SER A 387 -4.82 -7.97 -32.63
N ALA A 388 -4.97 -8.29 -33.92
CA ALA A 388 -3.84 -8.66 -34.78
C ALA A 388 -2.84 -7.52 -35.04
N THR A 389 -3.20 -6.26 -34.76
CA THR A 389 -2.34 -5.08 -34.97
C THR A 389 -1.69 -4.56 -33.69
N LYS A 390 -2.26 -4.86 -32.51
CA LYS A 390 -1.74 -4.42 -31.20
C LYS A 390 -1.15 -5.57 -30.37
N ASP A 391 -1.76 -6.74 -30.38
CA ASP A 391 -1.42 -7.84 -29.46
C ASP A 391 -0.41 -8.83 -30.07
N HIS A 392 0.87 -8.60 -29.76
CA HIS A 392 1.96 -9.46 -30.23
C HIS A 392 2.06 -10.79 -29.44
N MET A 393 1.58 -10.81 -28.19
CA MET A 393 1.73 -12.00 -27.32
C MET A 393 0.50 -12.89 -27.32
N ASP A 394 -0.70 -12.38 -27.58
CA ASP A 394 -1.98 -13.07 -27.36
C ASP A 394 -2.02 -13.73 -25.96
N TRP A 395 -2.14 -12.91 -24.94
CA TRP A 395 -2.12 -13.35 -23.54
C TRP A 395 -3.28 -14.28 -23.16
N ASN A 396 -4.39 -14.21 -23.91
CA ASN A 396 -5.52 -15.13 -23.72
C ASN A 396 -5.10 -16.59 -23.93
N ARG A 397 -4.15 -16.89 -24.83
CA ARG A 397 -3.66 -18.27 -25.04
C ARG A 397 -2.91 -18.85 -23.83
N ALA A 398 -2.39 -17.99 -22.95
CA ALA A 398 -1.75 -18.36 -21.69
C ALA A 398 -2.74 -18.44 -20.52
N GLY A 399 -4.03 -18.20 -20.77
CA GLY A 399 -5.05 -18.06 -19.72
C GLY A 399 -5.04 -16.70 -19.03
N VAL A 400 -4.30 -15.72 -19.58
CA VAL A 400 -4.26 -14.33 -19.10
C VAL A 400 -5.21 -13.47 -19.92
N SER A 401 -6.50 -13.72 -19.69
CA SER A 401 -7.62 -13.03 -20.35
C SER A 401 -8.14 -11.84 -19.56
N GLN A 402 -8.70 -10.85 -20.25
CA GLN A 402 -9.29 -9.68 -19.58
C GLN A 402 -10.49 -10.05 -18.69
N GLY A 403 -11.27 -11.06 -19.06
CA GLY A 403 -12.46 -11.53 -18.34
C GLY A 403 -12.28 -12.91 -17.70
N LEU A 404 -12.76 -13.03 -16.46
CA LEU A 404 -12.91 -14.29 -15.73
C LEU A 404 -14.35 -14.41 -15.22
N THR A 405 -14.99 -15.52 -15.53
CA THR A 405 -16.45 -15.72 -15.37
C THR A 405 -16.92 -15.56 -13.93
N ALA A 406 -16.16 -16.07 -12.96
CA ALA A 406 -16.50 -15.98 -11.53
C ALA A 406 -16.54 -14.54 -10.98
N TRP A 407 -15.75 -13.62 -11.55
CA TRP A 407 -15.70 -12.21 -11.11
C TRP A 407 -16.69 -11.31 -11.85
N HIS A 408 -17.05 -11.66 -13.08
CA HIS A 408 -17.91 -10.88 -13.95
C HIS A 408 -19.39 -11.29 -13.89
N ARG A 409 -19.71 -12.30 -13.07
CA ARG A 409 -21.08 -12.73 -12.79
C ARG A 409 -21.89 -11.60 -12.14
N GLN A 410 -23.01 -11.27 -12.75
CA GLN A 410 -23.98 -10.30 -12.24
C GLN A 410 -24.85 -11.03 -11.20
N ARG A 411 -24.59 -10.78 -9.91
CA ARG A 411 -25.23 -11.51 -8.80
C ARG A 411 -26.70 -11.14 -8.59
N ASP A 412 -27.08 -9.92 -8.96
CA ASP A 412 -28.45 -9.38 -8.86
C ASP A 412 -29.32 -9.61 -10.11
N ALA A 413 -28.80 -10.30 -11.12
CA ALA A 413 -29.49 -10.59 -12.37
C ALA A 413 -30.50 -11.74 -12.22
N GLU A 414 -31.65 -11.64 -12.90
CA GLU A 414 -32.73 -12.62 -12.81
C GLU A 414 -32.65 -13.60 -13.99
N VAL A 415 -32.06 -14.77 -13.71
CA VAL A 415 -31.73 -15.81 -14.70
C VAL A 415 -32.34 -17.16 -14.34
N PRO A 416 -32.63 -18.04 -15.32
CA PRO A 416 -33.22 -19.35 -15.04
C PRO A 416 -32.27 -20.24 -14.21
N PRO A 417 -32.79 -21.26 -13.49
CA PRO A 417 -31.96 -22.18 -12.72
C PRO A 417 -30.81 -22.78 -13.53
N GLY A 418 -29.59 -22.70 -12.99
CA GLY A 418 -28.35 -23.16 -13.63
C GLY A 418 -27.69 -22.16 -14.59
N TRP A 419 -28.39 -21.09 -14.99
CA TRP A 419 -27.82 -20.01 -15.79
C TRP A 419 -27.24 -18.89 -14.91
N GLN A 420 -26.36 -18.09 -15.52
CA GLN A 420 -25.68 -16.94 -14.93
C GLN A 420 -25.59 -15.83 -15.98
N ALA A 421 -25.86 -14.58 -15.57
CA ALA A 421 -25.56 -13.40 -16.37
C ALA A 421 -24.11 -12.97 -16.10
N VAL A 422 -23.36 -12.64 -17.14
CA VAL A 422 -21.96 -12.22 -17.06
C VAL A 422 -21.78 -10.93 -17.86
N ALA A 423 -21.06 -9.96 -17.27
CA ALA A 423 -20.76 -8.69 -17.92
C ALA A 423 -19.39 -8.14 -17.52
N LEU A 424 -18.65 -7.61 -18.50
CA LEU A 424 -17.33 -7.00 -18.34
C LEU A 424 -17.29 -5.65 -19.07
N ASP A 425 -16.91 -4.59 -18.36
CA ASP A 425 -16.48 -3.32 -18.95
C ASP A 425 -14.95 -3.34 -19.05
N PHE A 426 -14.42 -3.47 -20.27
CA PHE A 426 -12.98 -3.52 -20.51
C PHE A 426 -12.27 -2.28 -19.92
N LEU A 427 -12.88 -1.10 -20.03
CA LEU A 427 -12.30 0.17 -19.60
C LEU A 427 -12.43 0.39 -18.08
N HIS A 428 -13.60 0.11 -17.51
CA HIS A 428 -13.95 0.56 -16.15
C HIS A 428 -14.15 -0.55 -15.10
N SER A 429 -14.16 -1.84 -15.47
CA SER A 429 -14.09 -2.93 -14.47
C SER A 429 -12.81 -2.82 -13.66
N ASP A 430 -12.86 -3.12 -12.36
CA ASP A 430 -11.73 -3.17 -11.44
C ASP A 430 -11.14 -4.59 -11.29
N MET A 431 -11.90 -5.61 -11.69
CA MET A 431 -11.45 -6.99 -11.81
C MET A 431 -11.16 -7.31 -13.29
N ALA A 432 -9.90 -7.58 -13.63
CA ALA A 432 -9.49 -8.04 -14.97
C ALA A 432 -8.18 -8.82 -14.89
N GLY A 433 -7.83 -9.59 -15.93
CA GLY A 433 -6.51 -10.23 -16.00
C GLY A 433 -5.37 -9.21 -16.11
N ASN A 434 -4.21 -9.61 -15.57
CA ASN A 434 -3.01 -8.78 -15.37
C ASN A 434 -2.29 -8.33 -16.66
N LYS A 435 -2.84 -8.55 -17.88
CA LYS A 435 -2.21 -8.11 -19.13
C LYS A 435 -3.25 -7.52 -20.08
N HIS A 436 -2.94 -6.37 -20.66
CA HIS A 436 -3.75 -5.60 -21.64
C HIS A 436 -5.24 -5.52 -21.29
N THR A 437 -5.54 -4.63 -20.34
CA THR A 437 -6.87 -4.40 -19.78
C THR A 437 -7.97 -4.15 -20.80
N PHE A 438 -7.63 -3.57 -21.94
CA PHE A 438 -8.40 -3.57 -23.18
C PHE A 438 -7.49 -3.54 -24.41
N LEU A 439 -8.06 -3.79 -25.59
CA LEU A 439 -7.40 -3.69 -26.90
C LEU A 439 -8.34 -3.04 -27.93
N PRO A 440 -8.00 -1.89 -28.54
CA PRO A 440 -8.70 -1.34 -29.70
C PRO A 440 -8.36 -2.15 -30.95
N GLU A 441 -9.06 -1.90 -32.06
CA GLU A 441 -8.88 -2.67 -33.31
C GLU A 441 -8.95 -4.19 -33.01
N THR A 442 -9.95 -4.60 -32.21
CA THR A 442 -10.19 -6.01 -31.87
C THR A 442 -10.50 -6.75 -33.16
N THR A 443 -9.86 -7.91 -33.34
CA THR A 443 -10.06 -8.81 -34.49
C THR A 443 -10.65 -10.17 -34.09
N HIS A 444 -10.63 -10.53 -32.81
CA HIS A 444 -11.31 -11.73 -32.29
C HIS A 444 -11.83 -11.52 -30.86
N TRP A 445 -12.91 -12.22 -30.52
CA TRP A 445 -13.22 -12.56 -29.13
C TRP A 445 -12.76 -13.99 -28.82
N CYS A 446 -12.38 -14.26 -27.58
CA CYS A 446 -11.69 -15.48 -27.20
C CYS A 446 -12.31 -16.21 -25.99
N PHE A 447 -12.13 -17.53 -25.95
CA PHE A 447 -12.47 -18.42 -24.85
C PHE A 447 -11.22 -19.23 -24.45
N TYR A 448 -10.97 -19.38 -23.14
CA TYR A 448 -9.89 -20.19 -22.59
C TYR A 448 -10.37 -21.09 -21.44
N TYR A 449 -9.92 -22.35 -21.43
CA TYR A 449 -10.08 -23.27 -20.29
C TYR A 449 -8.83 -24.15 -20.09
N ASN A 450 -8.44 -24.39 -18.84
CA ASN A 450 -7.33 -25.28 -18.47
C ASN A 450 -7.79 -26.73 -18.24
N ASN A 451 -7.92 -27.49 -19.33
CA ASN A 451 -8.43 -28.86 -19.36
C ASN A 451 -7.63 -29.88 -18.53
N LYS A 452 -6.41 -29.55 -18.06
CA LYS A 452 -5.52 -30.50 -17.37
C LYS A 452 -6.07 -31.03 -16.05
N LYS A 453 -7.02 -30.31 -15.43
CA LYS A 453 -7.62 -30.66 -14.14
C LYS A 453 -8.76 -31.65 -14.24
N ILE A 454 -9.44 -31.69 -15.39
CA ILE A 454 -10.64 -32.49 -15.55
C ILE A 454 -10.24 -33.95 -15.31
N PRO A 455 -10.86 -34.66 -14.35
CA PRO A 455 -10.50 -36.05 -14.07
C PRO A 455 -10.68 -36.93 -15.29
N GLU A 456 -9.93 -38.02 -15.36
CA GLU A 456 -10.00 -38.93 -16.51
C GLU A 456 -11.38 -39.58 -16.63
N GLY A 457 -11.97 -39.56 -17.83
CA GLY A 457 -13.33 -40.01 -18.08
C GLY A 457 -14.45 -39.11 -17.53
N GLN A 458 -14.12 -37.92 -17.00
CA GLN A 458 -15.10 -36.90 -16.61
C GLN A 458 -15.18 -35.79 -17.67
N GLN A 459 -16.31 -35.08 -17.68
CA GLN A 459 -16.58 -33.95 -18.58
C GLN A 459 -17.02 -32.71 -17.79
N VAL A 460 -16.60 -31.53 -18.25
CA VAL A 460 -17.17 -30.23 -17.89
C VAL A 460 -17.85 -29.68 -19.14
N VAL A 461 -19.10 -29.24 -19.05
CA VAL A 461 -19.79 -28.61 -20.20
C VAL A 461 -20.01 -27.14 -19.89
N VAL A 462 -19.51 -26.27 -20.77
CA VAL A 462 -19.76 -24.83 -20.71
C VAL A 462 -20.67 -24.45 -21.87
N THR A 463 -21.81 -23.82 -21.57
CA THR A 463 -22.69 -23.23 -22.58
C THR A 463 -22.66 -21.71 -22.44
N ILE A 464 -22.48 -21.00 -23.56
CA ILE A 464 -22.48 -19.52 -23.65
C ILE A 464 -23.57 -19.11 -24.64
N ALA A 465 -24.49 -18.25 -24.23
CA ALA A 465 -25.68 -17.89 -25.00
C ALA A 465 -25.86 -16.37 -25.08
N ALA A 466 -26.35 -15.91 -26.24
CA ALA A 466 -26.52 -14.50 -26.59
C ALA A 466 -25.31 -13.58 -26.22
N PRO A 467 -24.06 -13.94 -26.58
CA PRO A 467 -22.91 -13.09 -26.30
C PRO A 467 -22.88 -11.87 -27.21
N LYS A 468 -22.65 -10.70 -26.63
CA LYS A 468 -22.66 -9.41 -27.32
C LYS A 468 -21.52 -8.52 -26.86
N ILE A 469 -21.15 -7.59 -27.73
CA ILE A 469 -20.35 -6.42 -27.35
C ILE A 469 -21.17 -5.15 -27.58
N SER A 470 -21.17 -4.26 -26.60
CA SER A 470 -22.06 -3.10 -26.52
C SER A 470 -21.30 -1.81 -26.22
N SER A 471 -21.87 -0.70 -26.69
CA SER A 471 -21.41 0.67 -26.49
C SER A 471 -22.42 1.48 -25.68
N GLY A 472 -22.03 2.69 -25.22
CA GLY A 472 -22.93 3.57 -24.47
C GLY A 472 -23.14 3.19 -22.99
N LEU A 473 -22.36 2.23 -22.49
CA LEU A 473 -22.44 1.69 -21.13
C LEU A 473 -21.13 1.91 -20.36
N MET A 474 -21.25 2.03 -19.04
CA MET A 474 -20.11 2.22 -18.14
C MET A 474 -20.37 1.51 -16.81
N TYR A 475 -19.39 0.76 -16.32
CA TYR A 475 -19.41 0.24 -14.94
C TYR A 475 -18.82 1.27 -13.98
N ALA A 476 -19.69 1.98 -13.26
CA ALA A 476 -19.32 3.07 -12.36
C ALA A 476 -18.68 2.55 -11.05
N GLY A 477 -17.77 3.35 -10.50
CA GLY A 477 -17.09 3.15 -9.23
C GLY A 477 -16.12 4.29 -8.95
N GLY A 478 -15.42 4.25 -7.82
CA GLY A 478 -14.46 5.27 -7.41
C GLY A 478 -15.10 6.65 -7.21
N GLU A 479 -14.33 7.71 -7.43
CA GLU A 479 -14.80 9.09 -7.33
C GLU A 479 -14.97 9.72 -8.71
N LEU A 480 -16.12 9.47 -9.34
CA LEU A 480 -16.44 9.91 -10.71
C LEU A 480 -16.26 11.42 -10.96
N GLY A 481 -16.46 12.26 -9.94
CA GLY A 481 -16.20 13.71 -10.02
C GLY A 481 -14.73 14.01 -10.28
N LYS A 482 -13.84 13.51 -9.41
CA LYS A 482 -12.38 13.64 -9.56
C LYS A 482 -11.87 12.95 -10.82
N TYR A 483 -12.46 11.81 -11.20
CA TYR A 483 -12.10 11.10 -12.43
C TYR A 483 -12.41 11.93 -13.68
N ARG A 484 -13.54 12.65 -13.72
CA ARG A 484 -13.85 13.60 -14.80
C ARG A 484 -12.84 14.75 -14.86
N GLU A 485 -12.45 15.32 -13.72
CA GLU A 485 -11.45 16.38 -13.65
C GLU A 485 -10.08 15.90 -14.17
N PHE A 486 -9.65 14.69 -13.79
CA PHE A 486 -8.48 14.04 -14.37
C PHE A 486 -8.61 13.90 -15.90
N LEU A 487 -9.73 13.38 -16.40
CA LEU A 487 -9.96 13.23 -17.84
C LEU A 487 -9.93 14.57 -18.60
N ALA A 488 -10.39 15.66 -17.98
CA ALA A 488 -10.36 17.01 -18.55
C ALA A 488 -8.98 17.69 -18.48
N THR A 489 -8.09 17.23 -17.59
CA THR A 489 -6.78 17.87 -17.35
C THR A 489 -5.57 17.07 -17.85
N ARG A 490 -5.71 15.77 -18.13
CA ARG A 490 -4.62 14.87 -18.57
C ARG A 490 -3.86 15.33 -19.82
N ASP A 491 -4.47 16.15 -20.68
CA ASP A 491 -3.78 16.71 -21.86
C ASP A 491 -2.63 17.66 -21.48
N LYS A 492 -2.54 18.08 -20.20
CA LYS A 492 -1.39 18.80 -19.63
C LYS A 492 -0.10 17.96 -19.58
N PHE A 493 -0.21 16.63 -19.66
CA PHE A 493 0.95 15.73 -19.72
C PHE A 493 1.63 15.76 -21.10
N LEU A 494 0.95 16.30 -22.14
CA LEU A 494 1.50 16.42 -23.47
C LEU A 494 2.48 17.61 -23.54
N HIS A 495 3.73 17.30 -23.86
CA HIS A 495 4.79 18.26 -24.08
C HIS A 495 4.68 18.85 -25.48
N LYS A 496 4.37 20.15 -25.59
CA LYS A 496 4.15 20.83 -26.89
C LYS A 496 5.37 21.65 -27.34
N ASP A 497 6.13 22.18 -26.39
CA ASP A 497 7.24 23.09 -26.62
C ASP A 497 8.54 22.64 -25.93
N PHE A 498 9.66 23.01 -26.56
CA PHE A 498 11.03 22.77 -26.09
C PHE A 498 11.74 24.11 -25.81
N PRO A 499 11.35 24.84 -24.74
CA PRO A 499 11.98 26.10 -24.38
C PRO A 499 13.45 25.88 -23.97
N ASP A 500 14.30 26.90 -24.10
CA ASP A 500 15.69 26.77 -23.67
C ASP A 500 15.77 26.58 -22.14
N SER A 501 16.22 25.38 -21.75
CA SER A 501 16.42 24.96 -20.38
C SER A 501 17.79 25.37 -19.81
N SER A 502 18.64 26.09 -20.56
CA SER A 502 19.98 26.56 -20.11
C SER A 502 19.95 27.23 -18.73
N LYS A 503 18.89 28.01 -18.45
CA LYS A 503 18.59 28.69 -17.18
C LYS A 503 18.73 27.83 -15.91
N TYR A 504 18.67 26.50 -16.00
CA TYR A 504 18.82 25.60 -14.85
C TYR A 504 20.26 25.31 -14.45
N LEU A 505 21.25 25.65 -15.28
CA LEU A 505 22.66 25.60 -14.88
C LEU A 505 23.02 26.76 -13.94
N ASP A 506 22.30 27.87 -14.06
CA ASP A 506 22.40 29.01 -13.16
C ASP A 506 21.71 28.75 -11.82
N PRO A 507 22.17 29.38 -10.73
CA PRO A 507 21.50 29.32 -9.43
C PRO A 507 20.11 30.03 -9.50
N PRO A 508 19.08 29.61 -8.72
CA PRO A 508 17.69 30.07 -8.90
C PRO A 508 17.45 31.58 -8.67
N THR A 509 16.48 32.16 -9.38
CA THR A 509 16.09 33.59 -9.25
C THR A 509 15.33 33.91 -7.96
N THR A 510 14.68 32.92 -7.33
CA THR A 510 14.05 33.04 -6.01
C THR A 510 15.07 32.86 -4.88
N HIS A 511 14.82 33.42 -3.69
CA HIS A 511 15.68 33.26 -2.50
C HIS A 511 17.14 33.73 -2.67
N ARG A 512 17.35 34.71 -3.57
CA ARG A 512 18.63 35.38 -3.78
C ARG A 512 19.12 36.09 -2.52
N LEU A 513 20.44 36.08 -2.32
CA LEU A 513 21.09 36.90 -1.32
C LEU A 513 21.10 38.38 -1.78
N PRO A 514 20.97 39.37 -0.86
CA PRO A 514 21.05 40.79 -1.22
C PRO A 514 22.38 41.22 -1.85
N ALA A 515 23.45 40.49 -1.55
CA ALA A 515 24.77 40.63 -2.16
C ALA A 515 25.46 39.26 -2.24
N PRO A 516 26.32 39.00 -3.24
CA PRO A 516 27.15 37.80 -3.30
C PRO A 516 28.07 37.69 -2.08
N LEU A 517 28.21 36.49 -1.52
CA LEU A 517 29.09 36.19 -0.38
C LEU A 517 30.27 35.29 -0.84
N PRO A 518 31.52 35.80 -0.83
CA PRO A 518 32.70 35.01 -1.18
C PRO A 518 32.89 33.81 -0.27
N LEU A 519 32.92 32.61 -0.87
CA LEU A 519 33.21 31.36 -0.15
C LEU A 519 34.55 30.76 -0.56
N ILE A 520 34.91 30.86 -1.84
CA ILE A 520 36.20 30.39 -2.37
C ILE A 520 36.77 31.48 -3.30
N ARG A 521 38.08 31.72 -3.23
CA ARG A 521 38.83 32.54 -4.18
C ARG A 521 40.13 31.87 -4.60
N ASN A 522 40.41 31.80 -5.89
CA ASN A 522 41.64 31.24 -6.45
C ASN A 522 42.00 29.86 -5.86
N HIS A 523 41.02 28.96 -5.75
CA HIS A 523 41.15 27.62 -5.14
C HIS A 523 41.38 27.59 -3.61
N VAL A 524 41.31 28.74 -2.91
CA VAL A 524 41.52 28.84 -1.46
C VAL A 524 40.19 29.19 -0.74
N PRO A 525 39.81 28.47 0.33
CA PRO A 525 38.67 28.82 1.18
C PRO A 525 38.75 30.26 1.69
N GLN A 526 37.64 30.98 1.62
CA GLN A 526 37.51 32.33 2.19
C GLN A 526 36.58 32.35 3.41
N GLY A 527 35.56 31.49 3.43
CA GLY A 527 34.61 31.39 4.54
C GLY A 527 34.92 30.25 5.52
N GLU A 528 34.04 30.07 6.51
CA GLU A 528 34.11 29.04 7.54
C GLU A 528 32.73 28.44 7.86
N ILE A 529 32.69 27.20 8.34
CA ILE A 529 31.48 26.47 8.74
C ILE A 529 31.49 26.28 10.25
N ILE A 530 30.40 26.67 10.93
CA ILE A 530 30.29 26.65 12.39
C ILE A 530 29.32 25.54 12.82
N LEU A 531 29.85 24.54 13.51
CA LEU A 531 29.10 23.39 14.02
C LEU A 531 29.35 23.24 15.54
N PRO A 532 28.39 23.58 16.41
CA PRO A 532 28.64 23.68 17.84
C PRO A 532 28.96 22.32 18.50
N THR A 533 29.73 22.38 19.59
CA THR A 533 30.08 21.20 20.42
C THR A 533 28.90 20.71 21.26
N ARG A 534 28.07 21.62 21.76
CA ARG A 534 26.78 21.29 22.38
C ARG A 534 25.69 21.44 21.33
N ARG A 535 25.09 20.32 20.92
CA ARG A 535 24.12 20.23 19.81
C ARG A 535 22.69 20.09 20.34
N SER A 536 21.71 20.46 19.51
CA SER A 536 20.30 20.18 19.74
C SER A 536 19.95 18.66 19.69
N TYR A 537 20.85 17.84 19.14
CA TYR A 537 20.76 16.39 18.99
C TYR A 537 21.89 15.61 19.69
N ALA A 538 21.69 14.30 19.90
CA ALA A 538 22.66 13.44 20.57
C ALA A 538 23.83 13.05 19.63
N ALA A 539 25.03 12.85 20.21
CA ALA A 539 26.26 12.57 19.46
C ALA A 539 26.20 11.35 18.52
N ALA A 540 25.33 10.37 18.80
CA ALA A 540 25.09 9.23 17.90
C ALA A 540 24.56 9.63 16.51
N TYR A 541 23.99 10.83 16.36
CA TYR A 541 23.43 11.34 15.11
C TYR A 541 24.37 12.33 14.39
N ASP A 542 25.56 12.56 14.94
CA ASP A 542 26.62 13.37 14.31
C ASP A 542 26.98 12.89 12.90
N VAL A 543 26.88 11.58 12.66
CA VAL A 543 27.16 10.93 11.38
C VAL A 543 26.31 11.49 10.23
N ILE A 544 25.06 11.93 10.49
CA ILE A 544 24.19 12.53 9.46
C ILE A 544 24.81 13.83 8.94
N VAL A 545 25.13 14.75 9.85
CA VAL A 545 25.66 16.07 9.49
C VAL A 545 27.09 15.97 8.98
N LYS A 546 27.91 15.07 9.56
CA LYS A 546 29.27 14.80 9.06
C LYS A 546 29.25 14.34 7.61
N ARG A 547 28.46 13.32 7.24
CA ARG A 547 28.39 12.88 5.83
C ARG A 547 27.93 13.95 4.85
N ALA A 548 27.03 14.85 5.26
CA ALA A 548 26.63 15.98 4.44
C ALA A 548 27.79 16.98 4.22
N LEU A 549 28.57 17.24 5.27
CA LEU A 549 29.79 18.05 5.19
C LEU A 549 30.90 17.37 4.40
N ASP A 550 31.16 16.09 4.62
CA ASP A 550 32.15 15.30 3.87
C ASP A 550 31.85 15.36 2.37
N TYR A 551 30.58 15.15 1.97
CA TYR A 551 30.17 15.29 0.58
C TYR A 551 30.33 16.74 0.06
N TYR A 552 29.98 17.75 0.87
CA TYR A 552 30.12 19.16 0.51
C TYR A 552 31.59 19.54 0.25
N GLN A 553 32.51 19.16 1.14
CA GLN A 553 33.95 19.40 0.97
C GLN A 553 34.50 18.66 -0.26
N ASN A 554 34.19 17.36 -0.40
CA ASN A 554 34.62 16.56 -1.55
C ASN A 554 34.08 17.13 -2.87
N PHE A 555 32.83 17.60 -2.90
CA PHE A 555 32.28 18.26 -4.08
C PHE A 555 33.08 19.52 -4.43
N LEU A 556 33.31 20.41 -3.45
CA LEU A 556 34.00 21.68 -3.69
C LEU A 556 35.46 21.47 -4.09
N GLN A 557 36.14 20.48 -3.50
CA GLN A 557 37.47 20.06 -3.94
C GLN A 557 37.47 19.60 -5.40
N ASN A 558 36.55 18.72 -5.78
CA ASN A 558 36.51 18.20 -7.15
C ASN A 558 36.09 19.27 -8.18
N LYS A 559 35.14 20.16 -7.87
CA LYS A 559 34.67 21.19 -8.82
C LYS A 559 35.55 22.44 -8.89
N TYR A 560 35.98 22.96 -7.75
CA TYR A 560 36.72 24.22 -7.63
C TYR A 560 38.21 24.02 -7.39
N GLY A 561 38.70 22.78 -7.33
CA GLY A 561 40.12 22.47 -7.18
C GLY A 561 40.71 22.89 -5.84
N LEU A 562 39.91 22.92 -4.77
CA LEU A 562 40.34 23.37 -3.44
C LEU A 562 41.63 22.65 -2.99
N THR A 563 42.61 23.44 -2.54
CA THR A 563 43.84 22.90 -1.93
C THR A 563 43.66 22.50 -0.47
N GLU A 564 42.68 23.10 0.21
CA GLU A 564 42.34 22.89 1.62
C GLU A 564 40.82 22.86 1.79
N GLU A 565 40.32 22.11 2.78
CA GLU A 565 38.89 22.10 3.13
C GLU A 565 38.44 23.44 3.74
N ILE A 566 37.17 23.81 3.58
CA ILE A 566 36.61 24.97 4.27
C ILE A 566 36.67 24.71 5.79
N PRO A 567 37.26 25.60 6.61
CA PRO A 567 37.41 25.39 8.05
C PRO A 567 36.10 25.04 8.77
N LEU A 568 36.06 23.86 9.43
CA LEU A 568 34.96 23.41 10.27
C LEU A 568 35.27 23.70 11.74
N LEU A 569 34.65 24.75 12.30
CA LEU A 569 34.95 25.27 13.63
C LEU A 569 33.78 25.04 14.61
N SER A 570 34.10 24.97 15.91
CA SER A 570 33.08 24.89 16.98
C SER A 570 32.57 26.25 17.46
N LYS A 571 33.26 27.33 17.06
CA LYS A 571 32.95 28.75 17.30
C LYS A 571 33.46 29.55 16.10
N PRO A 572 32.83 30.66 15.72
CA PRO A 572 33.33 31.52 14.65
C PRO A 572 34.67 32.14 15.00
N SER A 573 35.50 32.38 14.00
CA SER A 573 36.73 33.17 14.13
C SER A 573 36.43 34.68 14.10
N GLU A 574 37.44 35.48 14.46
CA GLU A 574 37.38 36.95 14.40
C GLU A 574 37.58 37.50 12.97
N GLN A 575 37.79 36.63 11.97
CA GLN A 575 37.97 37.06 10.58
C GLN A 575 36.68 37.66 9.99
N ASP A 576 36.79 38.74 9.20
CA ASP A 576 35.63 39.39 8.56
C ASP A 576 35.21 38.70 7.23
N ASN A 577 34.92 37.40 7.34
CA ASN A 577 34.58 36.51 6.22
C ASN A 577 33.13 35.97 6.29
N THR A 578 32.75 35.26 5.22
CA THR A 578 31.48 34.52 5.11
C THR A 578 31.43 33.37 6.10
N LYS A 579 30.34 33.25 6.87
CA LYS A 579 30.15 32.19 7.88
C LYS A 579 28.88 31.40 7.64
N ILE A 580 28.96 30.08 7.70
CA ILE A 580 27.80 29.17 7.58
C ILE A 580 27.56 28.51 8.95
N PHE A 581 26.52 28.95 9.66
CA PHE A 581 26.14 28.43 10.97
C PHE A 581 25.15 27.27 10.86
N LEU A 582 25.42 26.16 11.57
CA LEU A 582 24.59 24.96 11.59
C LEU A 582 23.92 24.76 12.96
N GLY A 583 22.58 24.78 13.01
CA GLY A 583 21.79 24.60 14.24
C GLY A 583 20.85 25.78 14.53
N SER A 584 19.65 25.49 15.05
CA SER A 584 18.61 26.52 15.27
C SER A 584 19.01 27.52 16.35
N GLU A 585 19.86 27.12 17.30
CA GLU A 585 20.39 27.95 18.38
C GLU A 585 21.16 29.17 17.86
N HIS A 586 21.85 29.04 16.73
CA HIS A 586 22.62 30.14 16.14
C HIS A 586 21.73 31.20 15.52
N PHE A 587 20.66 30.81 14.84
CA PHE A 587 19.72 31.78 14.27
C PHE A 587 18.77 32.36 15.32
N ALA A 588 18.35 31.57 16.31
CA ALA A 588 17.53 32.04 17.43
C ALA A 588 18.21 33.15 18.27
N ALA A 589 19.55 33.19 18.28
CA ALA A 589 20.32 34.26 18.92
C ALA A 589 20.33 35.58 18.13
N VAL A 590 19.98 35.56 16.83
CA VAL A 590 19.95 36.72 15.93
C VAL A 590 18.51 37.17 15.66
N ASP A 591 17.60 36.23 15.44
CA ASP A 591 16.20 36.47 15.10
C ASP A 591 15.32 35.35 15.71
N LYS A 592 15.00 35.52 16.98
CA LYS A 592 14.23 34.54 17.77
C LYS A 592 12.81 34.36 17.23
N GLU A 593 12.18 35.42 16.73
CA GLU A 593 10.80 35.38 16.26
C GLU A 593 10.71 34.58 14.96
N GLN A 594 11.52 34.89 13.95
CA GLN A 594 11.55 34.13 12.71
C GLN A 594 11.99 32.67 12.95
N CYS A 595 13.00 32.44 13.80
CA CYS A 595 13.41 31.07 14.15
C CYS A 595 12.25 30.27 14.78
N THR A 596 11.46 30.89 15.66
CA THR A 596 10.29 30.24 16.28
C THR A 596 9.19 29.95 15.26
N ALA A 597 8.94 30.87 14.32
CA ALA A 597 7.98 30.66 13.23
C ALA A 597 8.42 29.52 12.30
N ASP A 598 9.70 29.45 11.95
CA ASP A 598 10.26 28.40 11.11
C ASP A 598 10.21 27.03 11.80
N LEU A 599 10.62 26.94 13.07
CA LEU A 599 10.56 25.70 13.85
C LEU A 599 9.12 25.20 14.02
N LYS A 600 8.11 26.08 14.07
CA LYS A 600 6.69 25.69 14.07
C LYS A 600 6.28 24.94 12.79
N ILE A 601 6.91 25.25 11.65
CA ILE A 601 6.68 24.60 10.35
C ILE A 601 7.51 23.32 10.22
N LEU A 602 8.73 23.29 10.77
CA LEU A 602 9.70 22.21 10.59
C LEU A 602 9.63 21.10 11.65
N ASN A 603 9.05 21.34 12.83
CA ASN A 603 8.93 20.30 13.87
C ASN A 603 8.06 19.12 13.37
N GLY A 604 8.54 17.90 13.58
CA GLY A 604 7.93 16.67 13.05
C GLY A 604 8.23 16.39 11.57
N LYS A 605 9.09 17.18 10.91
CA LYS A 605 9.38 17.07 9.47
C LYS A 605 10.88 17.06 9.18
N ALA A 606 11.29 16.33 8.14
CA ALA A 606 12.69 16.28 7.69
C ALA A 606 13.18 17.57 6.97
N GLY A 607 12.45 18.68 7.08
CA GLY A 607 12.69 19.92 6.35
C GLY A 607 13.80 20.80 6.92
N CYS A 608 14.14 21.87 6.21
CA CYS A 608 15.13 22.86 6.64
C CYS A 608 14.67 24.31 6.42
N ALA A 609 15.34 25.22 7.11
CA ALA A 609 15.34 26.64 6.80
C ALA A 609 16.77 27.11 6.50
N ILE A 610 16.89 28.04 5.55
CA ILE A 610 18.13 28.73 5.20
C ILE A 610 17.85 30.24 5.25
N ARG A 611 18.66 30.98 6.01
CA ARG A 611 18.50 32.41 6.29
C ARG A 611 19.84 33.12 6.13
N ALA A 612 19.82 34.38 5.71
CA ALA A 612 21.01 35.22 5.69
C ALA A 612 20.87 36.46 6.61
N ARG A 613 21.96 36.85 7.27
CA ARG A 613 22.08 38.11 8.01
C ARG A 613 23.50 38.65 7.83
N GLY A 614 23.65 39.73 7.04
CA GLY A 614 24.97 40.24 6.66
C GLY A 614 25.77 39.20 5.88
N LYS A 615 27.02 38.93 6.31
CA LYS A 615 27.91 37.89 5.73
C LYS A 615 27.62 36.47 6.22
N ASN A 616 26.59 36.27 7.05
CA ASN A 616 26.31 34.99 7.70
C ASN A 616 25.12 34.29 7.07
N ILE A 617 25.25 33.00 6.78
CA ILE A 617 24.17 32.08 6.43
C ILE A 617 23.90 31.16 7.62
N TYR A 618 22.63 30.84 7.86
CA TYR A 618 22.19 29.96 8.93
C TYR A 618 21.38 28.81 8.34
N ILE A 619 21.71 27.57 8.70
CA ILE A 619 21.03 26.34 8.26
C ILE A 619 20.55 25.57 9.48
N TYR A 620 19.27 25.28 9.57
CA TYR A 620 18.68 24.52 10.68
C TYR A 620 17.45 23.72 10.27
N GLY A 621 17.09 22.74 11.11
CA GLY A 621 15.90 21.91 10.98
C GLY A 621 14.99 22.00 12.20
N GLY A 622 13.84 21.35 12.15
CA GLY A 622 13.01 21.10 13.33
C GLY A 622 13.34 19.78 14.02
N ASN A 623 12.69 19.49 15.15
CA ASN A 623 12.82 18.19 15.80
C ASN A 623 12.10 17.10 14.97
N PHE A 624 12.87 16.24 14.30
CA PHE A 624 12.36 15.13 13.51
C PHE A 624 12.83 13.76 14.04
N ASN A 625 11.86 12.90 14.40
CA ASN A 625 12.07 11.56 14.96
C ASN A 625 13.21 11.53 16.00
N TYR A 626 14.12 10.57 15.90
CA TYR A 626 15.27 10.45 16.82
C TYR A 626 16.42 11.40 16.44
N ALA A 627 16.54 11.79 15.17
CA ALA A 627 17.63 12.62 14.65
C ALA A 627 17.55 14.10 15.08
N ARG A 628 16.34 14.55 15.48
CA ARG A 628 16.03 15.97 15.73
C ARG A 628 16.45 16.83 14.53
N GLU A 629 17.13 17.96 14.76
CA GLU A 629 17.48 18.93 13.72
C GLU A 629 18.55 18.43 12.74
N ALA A 630 19.32 17.38 13.09
CA ALA A 630 20.45 16.89 12.31
C ALA A 630 20.09 16.59 10.84
N ARG A 631 18.87 16.11 10.58
CA ARG A 631 18.41 15.84 9.21
C ARG A 631 18.07 17.10 8.43
N GLY A 632 17.45 18.09 9.07
CA GLY A 632 17.20 19.38 8.42
C GLY A 632 18.49 20.12 8.10
N ILE A 633 19.50 20.05 8.99
CA ILE A 633 20.84 20.58 8.74
C ILE A 633 21.46 19.94 7.49
N ALA A 634 21.47 18.60 7.40
CA ALA A 634 22.00 17.90 6.23
C ALA A 634 21.25 18.25 4.92
N ASN A 635 19.91 18.24 4.95
CA ASN A 635 19.08 18.61 3.80
C ASN A 635 19.30 20.08 3.37
N GLY A 636 19.58 20.97 4.31
CA GLY A 636 19.91 22.37 4.04
C GLY A 636 21.30 22.56 3.42
N ILE A 637 22.31 21.79 3.85
CA ILE A 637 23.65 21.77 3.21
C ILE A 637 23.53 21.35 1.74
N TYR A 638 22.82 20.24 1.47
CA TYR A 638 22.57 19.77 0.10
C TYR A 638 21.80 20.79 -0.74
N THR A 639 20.81 21.47 -0.15
CA THR A 639 20.01 22.48 -0.84
C THR A 639 20.81 23.75 -1.15
N LEU A 640 21.64 24.22 -0.20
CA LEU A 640 22.52 25.37 -0.43
C LEU A 640 23.52 25.09 -1.56
N LEU A 641 24.06 23.86 -1.62
CA LEU A 641 24.98 23.46 -2.68
C LEU A 641 24.28 23.36 -4.04
N GLU A 642 23.18 22.62 -4.13
CA GLU A 642 22.41 22.44 -5.37
C GLU A 642 21.99 23.80 -5.96
N ASN A 643 21.59 24.76 -5.13
CA ASN A 643 21.10 26.06 -5.58
C ASN A 643 22.17 27.17 -5.72
N ASN A 644 23.45 26.92 -5.40
CA ASN A 644 24.55 27.84 -5.69
C ASN A 644 25.53 27.29 -6.75
N THR A 645 25.25 26.11 -7.29
CA THR A 645 26.09 25.43 -8.26
C THR A 645 25.24 24.81 -9.37
N ASP A 646 25.90 24.18 -10.31
CA ASP A 646 25.32 23.39 -11.39
C ASP A 646 25.14 21.91 -11.01
N GLU A 647 25.35 21.55 -9.74
CA GLU A 647 25.26 20.17 -9.26
C GLU A 647 23.84 19.61 -9.36
N ILE A 648 23.74 18.35 -9.77
CA ILE A 648 22.55 17.55 -9.49
C ILE A 648 23.00 16.30 -8.75
N MET A 649 22.47 16.09 -7.54
CA MET A 649 22.80 14.92 -6.72
C MET A 649 22.25 13.68 -7.41
N VAL A 650 23.08 13.10 -8.27
CA VAL A 650 22.83 11.88 -9.05
C VAL A 650 24.14 11.10 -9.00
N PHE A 651 24.34 10.40 -7.88
CA PHE A 651 25.55 9.62 -7.68
C PHE A 651 25.68 8.53 -8.75
N LEU A 652 26.91 8.10 -9.03
CA LEU A 652 27.19 6.91 -9.83
C LEU A 652 27.82 5.85 -8.91
N ALA A 653 26.98 5.20 -8.11
CA ALA A 653 27.43 4.32 -7.04
C ALA A 653 28.14 3.05 -7.60
N ALA A 654 29.30 2.77 -7.03
CA ALA A 654 30.06 1.55 -7.23
C ALA A 654 30.43 1.00 -5.84
N GLY A 655 29.47 0.35 -5.17
CA GLY A 655 29.65 -0.25 -3.86
C GLY A 655 29.75 0.75 -2.69
N ARG A 656 30.29 0.26 -1.57
CA ARG A 656 30.26 0.89 -0.23
C ARG A 656 30.99 2.24 -0.08
N SER A 657 31.73 2.67 -1.10
CA SER A 657 32.45 3.94 -1.13
C SER A 657 32.05 4.72 -2.40
N PRO A 658 30.92 5.45 -2.39
CA PRO A 658 30.50 6.23 -3.55
C PRO A 658 31.51 7.36 -3.82
N THR A 659 32.31 7.21 -4.88
CA THR A 659 33.12 8.31 -5.39
C THR A 659 32.19 9.30 -6.11
N PRO A 660 32.22 10.61 -5.78
CA PRO A 660 31.48 11.61 -6.52
C PRO A 660 31.85 11.55 -8.00
N ARG A 661 30.88 11.18 -8.84
CA ARG A 661 30.99 11.07 -10.30
C ARG A 661 30.01 12.04 -10.94
N ASN A 662 30.03 13.24 -10.39
CA ASN A 662 29.00 14.23 -10.58
C ASN A 662 29.12 14.87 -11.96
N VAL A 663 28.01 15.37 -12.48
CA VAL A 663 27.99 16.05 -13.78
C VAL A 663 28.11 17.56 -13.54
N PHE A 664 29.34 18.07 -13.52
CA PHE A 664 29.64 19.49 -13.44
C PHE A 664 30.76 19.91 -14.41
N GLU A 665 30.91 21.22 -14.59
CA GLU A 665 32.12 21.82 -15.18
C GLU A 665 33.12 22.24 -14.10
N PHE A 666 34.40 21.97 -14.31
CA PHE A 666 35.48 22.42 -13.42
C PHE A 666 35.63 23.95 -13.49
N SER A 667 35.67 24.62 -12.33
CA SER A 667 35.92 26.06 -12.26
C SER A 667 37.41 26.33 -12.49
N LYS A 668 37.72 26.96 -13.64
CA LYS A 668 39.09 27.25 -14.08
C LYS A 668 39.81 28.28 -13.22
N ASP A 669 39.05 29.13 -12.55
CA ASP A 669 39.50 30.22 -11.67
C ASP A 669 39.38 29.86 -10.18
N GLY A 670 38.76 28.72 -9.85
CA GLY A 670 38.60 28.26 -8.47
C GLY A 670 37.78 29.21 -7.60
N ASN A 671 36.84 29.98 -8.17
CA ASN A 671 36.04 30.96 -7.44
C ASN A 671 34.62 30.45 -7.18
N LEU A 672 34.09 30.71 -5.98
CA LEU A 672 32.68 30.49 -5.64
C LEU A 672 32.15 31.65 -4.80
N ASP A 673 31.08 32.26 -5.29
CA ASP A 673 30.19 33.14 -4.54
C ASP A 673 28.89 32.44 -4.24
N LEU A 674 28.46 32.51 -2.98
CA LEU A 674 27.08 32.21 -2.64
C LEU A 674 26.23 33.41 -3.07
N VAL A 675 25.20 33.15 -3.88
CA VAL A 675 24.24 34.13 -4.42
C VAL A 675 22.79 33.76 -4.09
N TRP A 676 22.59 32.59 -3.48
CA TRP A 676 21.30 32.02 -3.10
C TRP A 676 21.36 31.51 -1.66
N GLY A 677 20.31 31.74 -0.86
CA GLY A 677 20.25 31.24 0.51
C GLY A 677 19.59 32.16 1.54
N ASP A 678 18.60 32.99 1.16
CA ASP A 678 17.80 33.73 2.15
C ASP A 678 16.28 33.55 1.97
N GLY A 679 15.55 33.62 3.08
CA GLY A 679 14.10 33.43 3.13
C GLY A 679 13.62 32.04 2.68
N TYR A 680 14.51 31.05 2.52
CA TYR A 680 14.14 29.71 2.08
C TYR A 680 13.68 28.84 3.24
N ILE A 681 12.51 28.23 3.13
CA ILE A 681 12.05 27.18 4.04
C ILE A 681 11.39 26.09 3.21
N ASN A 682 11.75 24.84 3.50
CA ASN A 682 11.16 23.69 2.83
C ASN A 682 10.67 22.68 3.86
N SER A 683 9.38 22.39 3.84
CA SER A 683 8.77 21.34 4.67
C SER A 683 8.27 20.25 3.75
N PRO A 684 8.74 19.00 3.87
CA PRO A 684 8.23 17.91 3.06
C PRO A 684 6.78 17.59 3.42
N SER A 685 6.00 17.27 2.40
CA SER A 685 4.57 16.99 2.54
C SER A 685 4.29 15.71 3.34
N LEU A 686 5.07 14.65 3.07
CA LEU A 686 5.04 13.42 3.87
C LEU A 686 5.92 13.52 5.13
N GLU A 687 5.71 12.63 6.09
CA GLU A 687 6.59 12.49 7.27
C GLU A 687 7.85 11.67 6.92
N TYR A 688 7.72 10.68 6.03
CA TYR A 688 8.83 9.90 5.50
C TYR A 688 8.51 9.38 4.10
N TRP A 689 9.50 9.34 3.22
CA TRP A 689 9.39 8.66 1.93
C TRP A 689 10.72 8.06 1.54
N SER A 690 10.69 7.12 0.60
CA SER A 690 11.88 6.50 0.03
C SER A 690 11.58 5.87 -1.31
N VAL A 691 12.25 6.30 -2.38
CA VAL A 691 12.23 5.59 -3.67
C VAL A 691 13.30 4.51 -3.61
N THR A 692 12.93 3.24 -3.77
CA THR A 692 13.93 2.20 -4.04
C THR A 692 14.23 2.20 -5.53
N GLY A 693 15.52 2.10 -5.87
CA GLY A 693 16.00 2.21 -7.23
C GLY A 693 17.32 1.46 -7.41
N PRO A 694 18.05 1.72 -8.50
CA PRO A 694 19.26 0.98 -8.80
C PRO A 694 20.39 1.24 -7.82
N ASP A 695 21.12 0.16 -7.55
CA ASP A 695 22.40 0.06 -6.84
C ASP A 695 23.50 1.03 -7.34
N SER A 696 23.25 1.75 -8.44
CA SER A 696 24.19 2.62 -9.14
C SER A 696 23.80 4.10 -9.21
N TYR A 697 22.61 4.53 -8.75
CA TYR A 697 22.24 5.95 -8.75
C TYR A 697 21.39 6.38 -7.54
N MET A 698 21.65 7.58 -6.99
CA MET A 698 20.92 8.15 -5.83
C MET A 698 20.73 9.67 -5.94
N ASP A 699 19.53 10.16 -5.60
CA ASP A 699 19.28 11.55 -5.12
C ASP A 699 19.29 11.59 -3.58
N ARG A 700 19.27 12.79 -3.01
CA ARG A 700 19.02 12.99 -1.58
C ARG A 700 17.70 12.31 -1.20
N ASN A 701 17.75 11.38 -0.25
CA ASN A 701 16.64 10.52 0.22
C ASN A 701 16.26 9.30 -0.67
N PHE A 702 17.09 8.87 -1.61
CA PHE A 702 16.94 7.53 -2.22
C PHE A 702 17.36 6.42 -1.26
N ASN A 703 16.72 5.24 -1.35
CA ASN A 703 17.14 4.09 -0.58
C ASN A 703 18.31 3.35 -1.24
N PHE A 704 19.26 2.88 -0.44
CA PHE A 704 20.24 1.88 -0.90
C PHE A 704 19.59 0.49 -0.78
N PRO A 705 19.72 -0.41 -1.78
CA PRO A 705 19.30 -1.81 -1.59
C PRO A 705 20.07 -2.53 -0.47
N ASP A 706 21.27 -2.09 -0.11
CA ASP A 706 22.00 -2.56 1.09
C ASP A 706 21.52 -1.97 2.43
N ALA A 707 20.58 -1.00 2.43
CA ALA A 707 20.00 -0.44 3.66
C ALA A 707 19.32 -1.51 4.53
N TRP A 708 18.89 -2.60 3.89
CA TRP A 708 18.27 -3.80 4.44
C TRP A 708 19.22 -4.53 5.41
N HIS A 709 20.54 -4.36 5.24
CA HIS A 709 21.56 -4.99 6.07
C HIS A 709 22.42 -3.99 6.85
N LEU A 710 22.78 -2.84 6.26
CA LEU A 710 23.88 -1.97 6.72
C LEU A 710 23.46 -0.65 7.39
N GLY A 711 22.18 -0.29 7.41
CA GLY A 711 21.71 0.88 8.18
C GLY A 711 22.13 2.23 7.62
N THR A 712 21.91 2.48 6.32
CA THR A 712 22.11 3.81 5.71
C THR A 712 20.96 4.80 6.03
N TRP A 713 20.48 4.79 7.27
CA TRP A 713 19.36 5.60 7.76
C TRP A 713 19.61 7.09 7.83
N GLU A 714 20.86 7.52 7.64
CA GLU A 714 21.21 8.93 7.57
C GLU A 714 20.46 9.64 6.42
N TYR A 715 19.98 8.87 5.42
CA TYR A 715 19.10 9.30 4.32
C TYR A 715 17.65 8.83 4.44
N GLY A 716 17.28 8.04 5.46
CA GLY A 716 15.90 7.60 5.73
C GLY A 716 15.19 8.46 6.79
N GLY A 717 13.87 8.39 6.87
CA GLY A 717 13.10 8.98 7.98
C GLY A 717 13.03 8.09 9.22
N LEU A 718 13.35 6.80 9.06
CA LEU A 718 13.33 5.76 10.10
C LEU A 718 14.71 5.09 10.18
N ARG A 719 15.11 4.64 11.38
CA ARG A 719 16.49 4.15 11.65
C ARG A 719 16.77 2.80 11.02
N HIS A 720 15.78 1.93 11.05
CA HIS A 720 15.70 0.75 10.20
C HIS A 720 14.21 0.51 10.01
N HIS A 721 13.79 0.23 8.77
CA HIS A 721 12.80 -0.83 8.60
C HIS A 721 13.62 -2.11 8.72
N THR A 722 13.49 -2.83 9.82
CA THR A 722 14.03 -4.19 9.84
C THR A 722 13.12 -5.04 8.97
N VAL A 723 13.62 -5.38 7.78
CA VAL A 723 12.89 -6.13 6.75
C VAL A 723 12.79 -7.58 7.17
N ASN A 724 11.89 -7.83 8.12
CA ASN A 724 11.48 -9.15 8.51
C ASN A 724 10.08 -9.37 7.92
N HIS A 725 10.02 -10.14 6.83
CA HIS A 725 8.85 -10.98 6.61
C HIS A 725 8.78 -11.99 7.77
N TRP A 726 7.66 -12.70 7.90
CA TRP A 726 7.48 -13.60 9.04
C TRP A 726 8.54 -14.74 9.07
N TRP A 727 9.16 -15.08 7.93
CA TRP A 727 10.38 -15.89 7.74
C TRP A 727 10.64 -16.90 8.86
N GLY A 728 9.65 -17.76 9.07
CA GLY A 728 9.71 -18.87 10.01
C GLY A 728 10.01 -18.52 11.47
N TYR A 729 9.64 -17.34 11.97
CA TYR A 729 9.65 -17.08 13.43
C TYR A 729 8.80 -18.13 14.14
N GLY A 730 9.45 -18.94 14.98
CA GLY A 730 8.79 -20.04 15.68
C GLY A 730 8.60 -21.32 14.84
N THR A 731 9.17 -21.37 13.63
CA THR A 731 9.12 -22.53 12.73
C THR A 731 10.47 -23.20 12.52
N GLU A 732 11.50 -22.79 13.28
CA GLU A 732 12.89 -23.20 13.10
C GLU A 732 13.10 -24.70 13.39
N PRO A 733 14.02 -25.39 12.68
CA PRO A 733 14.81 -24.90 11.54
C PRO A 733 13.93 -24.66 10.30
N ASN A 734 14.22 -23.57 9.57
CA ASN A 734 13.41 -23.08 8.45
C ASN A 734 14.26 -22.81 7.19
N HIS A 735 15.14 -23.76 6.85
CA HIS A 735 16.01 -23.69 5.66
C HIS A 735 15.69 -24.82 4.67
N SER A 736 16.22 -24.71 3.45
CA SER A 736 16.15 -25.80 2.46
C SER A 736 16.75 -27.09 3.03
N GLY A 737 16.05 -28.22 2.85
CA GLY A 737 16.45 -29.52 3.41
C GLY A 737 16.17 -29.72 4.90
N ALA A 738 15.52 -28.77 5.60
CA ALA A 738 15.01 -29.00 6.95
C ALA A 738 13.78 -29.91 6.94
N GLU A 739 13.64 -30.76 7.96
CA GLU A 739 12.45 -31.60 8.14
C GLU A 739 11.21 -30.74 8.48
N PRO A 740 10.06 -30.94 7.82
CA PRO A 740 8.87 -30.14 8.09
C PRO A 740 8.28 -30.40 9.48
N ASN A 741 7.83 -29.33 10.15
CA ASN A 741 7.23 -29.42 11.49
C ASN A 741 5.78 -28.89 11.55
N GLU A 742 5.13 -28.99 12.71
CA GLU A 742 3.71 -28.70 12.90
C GLU A 742 3.33 -27.21 12.74
N THR A 743 4.32 -26.31 12.78
CA THR A 743 4.12 -24.87 12.56
C THR A 743 4.28 -24.45 11.11
N TRP A 744 4.81 -25.31 10.24
CA TRP A 744 4.86 -25.05 8.79
C TRP A 744 3.45 -25.11 8.21
N GLY A 745 3.17 -24.32 7.16
CA GLY A 745 1.86 -24.36 6.49
C GLY A 745 1.59 -25.72 5.86
N LEU A 746 0.33 -26.12 5.73
CA LEU A 746 -0.07 -27.26 4.90
C LEU A 746 -0.58 -26.72 3.57
N GLY A 747 -0.04 -27.19 2.45
CA GLY A 747 -0.48 -26.85 1.10
C GLY A 747 -1.67 -27.69 0.63
N GLU A 748 -2.26 -27.31 -0.50
CA GLU A 748 -3.39 -28.05 -1.10
C GLU A 748 -3.01 -29.46 -1.58
N ASP A 749 -1.72 -29.72 -1.81
CA ASP A 749 -1.19 -31.05 -2.12
C ASP A 749 -1.04 -31.96 -0.89
N GLY A 750 -1.48 -31.50 0.29
CA GLY A 750 -1.39 -32.20 1.56
C GLY A 750 0.02 -32.23 2.17
N LYS A 751 1.00 -31.52 1.59
CA LYS A 751 2.38 -31.47 2.11
C LYS A 751 2.61 -30.20 2.92
N ARG A 752 3.64 -30.24 3.79
CA ARG A 752 4.07 -29.07 4.53
C ARG A 752 4.89 -28.15 3.63
N MET A 753 4.54 -26.87 3.61
CA MET A 753 5.23 -25.81 2.87
C MET A 753 6.31 -25.19 3.76
N LEU A 754 7.55 -25.11 3.27
CA LEU A 754 8.62 -24.34 3.90
C LEU A 754 8.19 -22.87 4.02
N PRO A 755 8.13 -22.28 5.23
CA PRO A 755 7.74 -20.88 5.41
C PRO A 755 8.73 -19.90 4.76
N GLY A 756 8.24 -18.99 3.93
CA GLY A 756 9.08 -18.00 3.25
C GLY A 756 8.50 -17.32 2.02
N CYS A 757 9.11 -16.20 1.58
CA CYS A 757 8.79 -15.54 0.31
C CYS A 757 8.77 -16.54 -0.84
N TYR A 758 7.79 -16.40 -1.72
CA TYR A 758 7.58 -17.26 -2.89
C TYR A 758 7.28 -18.74 -2.56
N THR A 759 7.52 -19.23 -1.33
CA THR A 759 7.30 -20.64 -0.94
C THR A 759 5.96 -20.87 -0.26
N GLY A 760 5.65 -20.20 0.85
CA GLY A 760 4.37 -20.34 1.55
C GLY A 760 4.32 -19.73 2.95
N HIS A 761 3.12 -19.47 3.46
CA HIS A 761 2.91 -19.00 4.84
C HIS A 761 3.00 -20.14 5.88
N PRO A 762 3.40 -19.85 7.13
CA PRO A 762 3.33 -20.80 8.23
C PRO A 762 1.87 -21.15 8.61
N CYS A 763 1.72 -22.15 9.48
CA CYS A 763 0.44 -22.51 10.10
C CYS A 763 0.01 -21.41 11.08
N MET A 764 -0.82 -20.50 10.60
CA MET A 764 -1.33 -19.30 11.29
C MET A 764 -1.83 -19.52 12.73
N ILE A 765 -2.31 -20.72 13.06
CA ILE A 765 -2.78 -21.05 14.42
C ILE A 765 -1.64 -21.61 15.29
N ASN A 766 -0.89 -22.61 14.80
CA ASN A 766 0.13 -23.30 15.60
C ASN A 766 1.39 -22.44 15.82
N VAL A 767 1.67 -21.48 14.94
CA VAL A 767 2.94 -20.74 14.95
C VAL A 767 2.99 -19.64 16.02
N LEU A 768 1.84 -19.09 16.44
CA LEU A 768 1.76 -17.80 17.17
C LEU A 768 2.63 -17.73 18.43
N ASP A 769 2.54 -18.70 19.35
CA ASP A 769 3.27 -18.63 20.62
C ASP A 769 4.79 -18.78 20.43
N LYS A 770 5.21 -19.69 19.54
CA LYS A 770 6.62 -19.82 19.16
C LYS A 770 7.11 -18.57 18.43
N ALA A 771 6.29 -17.96 17.58
CA ALA A 771 6.61 -16.72 16.86
C ALA A 771 6.83 -15.55 17.82
N LYS A 772 5.93 -15.31 18.79
CA LYS A 772 6.07 -14.25 19.81
C LYS A 772 7.41 -14.38 20.55
N ALA A 773 7.72 -15.60 21.02
CA ALA A 773 8.96 -15.87 21.74
C ALA A 773 10.20 -15.68 20.86
N ALA A 774 10.21 -16.25 19.65
CA ALA A 774 11.31 -16.12 18.69
C ALA A 774 11.54 -14.66 18.27
N TYR A 775 10.47 -13.89 18.08
CA TYR A 775 10.54 -12.48 17.70
C TYR A 775 11.14 -11.62 18.82
N LEU A 776 10.60 -11.68 20.04
CA LEU A 776 11.17 -11.02 21.23
C LEU A 776 12.60 -11.46 21.54
N ALA A 777 13.01 -12.66 21.12
CA ALA A 777 14.36 -13.18 21.30
C ALA A 777 15.33 -12.77 20.19
N LYS A 778 14.87 -12.52 18.96
CA LYS A 778 15.74 -12.26 17.78
C LYS A 778 15.72 -10.81 17.31
N ALA A 779 14.55 -10.17 17.26
CA ALA A 779 14.38 -8.82 16.72
C ALA A 779 15.27 -7.78 17.43
N PHE A 780 15.40 -7.90 18.75
CA PHE A 780 16.19 -6.98 19.59
C PHE A 780 17.63 -7.44 19.87
N LYS A 781 18.08 -8.56 19.30
CA LYS A 781 19.44 -9.07 19.52
C LYS A 781 20.51 -8.32 18.71
N THR A 782 21.75 -8.50 19.15
CA THR A 782 22.96 -7.99 18.53
C THR A 782 23.08 -8.50 17.09
N ARG A 783 23.21 -7.58 16.14
CA ARG A 783 24.01 -7.80 14.93
C ARG A 783 25.40 -7.27 15.25
N GLU A 784 26.33 -8.15 15.62
CA GLU A 784 27.71 -7.76 15.99
C GLU A 784 28.46 -7.14 14.78
N ASP A 785 27.96 -7.40 13.58
CA ASP A 785 28.34 -6.85 12.29
C ASP A 785 27.80 -5.43 12.01
N ASN A 786 26.91 -4.87 12.83
CA ASN A 786 26.46 -3.47 12.66
C ASN A 786 27.31 -2.50 13.50
N PRO A 787 28.24 -1.73 12.89
CA PRO A 787 29.14 -0.83 13.61
C PRO A 787 28.46 0.40 14.21
N GLN A 788 27.18 0.65 13.92
CA GLN A 788 26.42 1.80 14.42
C GLN A 788 25.73 1.55 15.77
N VAL A 789 25.60 0.29 16.18
CA VAL A 789 24.96 -0.08 17.45
C VAL A 789 25.99 0.09 18.59
N PRO A 790 25.73 0.92 19.62
CA PRO A 790 26.65 1.06 20.74
C PRO A 790 26.83 -0.29 21.45
N LYS A 791 28.08 -0.70 21.67
CA LYS A 791 28.44 -2.00 22.24
C LYS A 791 27.69 -2.24 23.56
N GLY A 792 26.91 -3.32 23.62
CA GLY A 792 26.11 -3.69 24.79
C GLY A 792 24.77 -2.95 24.92
N GLN A 793 24.36 -2.11 23.97
CA GLN A 793 23.08 -1.38 24.01
C GLN A 793 22.07 -1.80 22.92
N SER A 794 22.32 -2.91 22.21
CA SER A 794 21.50 -3.39 21.07
C SER A 794 20.01 -3.37 21.36
N TYR A 795 19.59 -3.88 22.52
CA TYR A 795 18.19 -3.97 22.88
C TYR A 795 17.52 -2.59 22.99
N ILE A 796 18.12 -1.67 23.77
CA ILE A 796 17.62 -0.30 23.95
C ILE A 796 17.70 0.50 22.64
N TYR A 797 18.76 0.32 21.86
CA TYR A 797 18.95 1.00 20.57
C TYR A 797 17.85 0.61 19.57
N ARG A 798 17.51 -0.69 19.51
CA ARG A 798 16.52 -1.25 18.59
C ARG A 798 15.06 -0.99 18.99
N GLN A 799 14.76 -0.63 20.23
CA GLN A 799 13.41 -0.15 20.62
C GLN A 799 12.96 1.13 19.89
N GLN A 800 13.84 1.74 19.09
CA GLN A 800 13.59 2.95 18.30
C GLN A 800 13.53 2.64 16.79
N ASP A 801 13.69 1.37 16.40
CA ASP A 801 13.49 0.88 15.03
C ASP A 801 11.99 0.65 14.74
N LEU A 802 11.61 0.60 13.47
CA LEU A 802 10.32 0.09 13.02
C LEU A 802 10.54 -1.34 12.51
N PHE A 803 9.74 -2.29 12.99
CA PHE A 803 9.90 -3.69 12.65
C PHE A 803 8.82 -4.17 11.69
N GLY A 804 9.24 -4.83 10.62
CA GLY A 804 8.33 -5.55 9.75
C GLY A 804 7.74 -6.79 10.44
N LEU A 805 6.47 -7.03 10.15
CA LEU A 805 5.83 -8.35 10.09
C LEU A 805 5.25 -8.50 8.68
N TRP A 806 6.10 -8.56 7.66
CA TRP A 806 5.62 -8.50 6.27
C TRP A 806 5.09 -9.85 5.79
N VAL A 807 4.26 -9.79 4.75
CA VAL A 807 3.77 -10.95 3.99
C VAL A 807 4.94 -11.73 3.41
N GLU A 808 4.83 -13.06 3.38
CA GLU A 808 5.71 -13.87 2.52
C GLU A 808 5.22 -13.65 1.09
N ASP A 809 6.06 -13.21 0.14
CA ASP A 809 5.63 -12.81 -1.22
C ASP A 809 5.04 -13.98 -2.04
N THR A 810 3.83 -14.41 -1.71
CA THR A 810 3.16 -15.61 -2.17
C THR A 810 1.70 -15.62 -1.74
N LEU A 811 0.86 -16.27 -2.53
CA LEU A 811 -0.56 -16.45 -2.26
C LEU A 811 -0.85 -17.79 -1.54
N LYS A 812 0.20 -18.60 -1.31
CA LYS A 812 0.11 -19.93 -0.69
C LYS A 812 -0.10 -19.84 0.82
N VAL A 813 -1.35 -19.94 1.25
CA VAL A 813 -1.76 -19.96 2.66
C VAL A 813 -2.00 -21.38 3.18
N CYS A 814 -1.88 -21.57 4.49
CA CYS A 814 -2.12 -22.87 5.13
C CYS A 814 -3.59 -23.32 5.03
N VAL A 815 -3.83 -24.56 4.57
CA VAL A 815 -5.16 -25.19 4.44
C VAL A 815 -5.42 -26.34 5.42
N CYS A 816 -4.66 -26.43 6.52
CA CYS A 816 -4.97 -27.43 7.56
C CYS A 816 -6.26 -27.10 8.33
N ASP A 817 -6.93 -28.11 8.89
CA ASP A 817 -8.22 -27.98 9.61
C ASP A 817 -8.24 -26.87 10.66
N LYS A 818 -7.13 -26.67 11.38
CA LYS A 818 -7.00 -25.57 12.35
C LYS A 818 -7.07 -24.19 11.68
N CYS A 819 -6.35 -24.01 10.56
CA CYS A 819 -6.34 -22.74 9.83
C CYS A 819 -7.64 -22.50 9.03
N LEU A 820 -8.44 -23.55 8.79
CA LEU A 820 -9.78 -23.48 8.19
C LEU A 820 -10.91 -23.52 9.23
N THR A 821 -10.60 -23.54 10.53
CA THR A 821 -11.62 -23.41 11.58
C THR A 821 -12.12 -21.95 11.61
N PRO A 822 -13.45 -21.69 11.71
CA PRO A 822 -13.99 -20.32 11.76
C PRO A 822 -13.39 -19.47 12.89
N ILE A 823 -13.33 -18.16 12.68
CA ILE A 823 -12.87 -17.20 13.69
C ILE A 823 -14.09 -16.61 14.41
N ARG A 824 -14.09 -16.62 15.74
CA ARG A 824 -15.14 -16.04 16.58
C ARG A 824 -14.80 -14.59 16.94
N LEU A 825 -15.70 -13.68 16.61
CA LEU A 825 -15.64 -12.26 16.99
C LEU A 825 -16.21 -12.05 18.40
N ALA A 826 -15.93 -10.89 19.00
CA ALA A 826 -16.26 -10.62 20.41
C ALA A 826 -17.78 -10.60 20.73
N ASN A 827 -18.65 -10.42 19.73
CA ASN A 827 -20.11 -10.56 19.89
C ASN A 827 -20.61 -12.02 19.72
N GLY A 828 -19.71 -12.98 19.50
CA GLY A 828 -20.01 -14.39 19.24
C GLY A 828 -20.31 -14.74 17.77
N SER A 829 -20.34 -13.76 16.86
CA SER A 829 -20.48 -14.00 15.42
C SER A 829 -19.22 -14.65 14.83
N LEU A 830 -19.37 -15.35 13.68
CA LEU A 830 -18.28 -16.11 13.05
C LEU A 830 -17.86 -15.49 11.72
N VAL A 831 -16.54 -15.40 11.51
CA VAL A 831 -15.91 -15.20 10.21
C VAL A 831 -15.47 -16.55 9.68
N THR A 832 -16.00 -16.96 8.52
CA THR A 832 -15.84 -18.32 7.97
C THR A 832 -14.86 -18.35 6.79
N PRO A 833 -14.21 -19.49 6.47
CA PRO A 833 -13.13 -19.56 5.46
C PRO A 833 -13.50 -19.13 4.04
N ASP A 834 -14.80 -19.14 3.71
CA ASP A 834 -15.39 -18.67 2.46
C ASP A 834 -15.50 -17.14 2.39
N GLN A 835 -15.42 -16.42 3.50
CA GLN A 835 -15.48 -14.96 3.53
C GLN A 835 -14.12 -14.33 3.17
N ARG A 836 -14.16 -13.26 2.36
CA ARG A 836 -12.94 -12.55 1.94
C ARG A 836 -12.17 -11.92 3.11
N GLU A 837 -12.86 -11.59 4.19
CA GLU A 837 -12.27 -11.01 5.40
C GLU A 837 -11.53 -12.05 6.27
N PHE A 838 -11.69 -13.35 6.04
CA PHE A 838 -11.20 -14.43 6.91
C PHE A 838 -9.68 -14.44 7.07
N ARG A 839 -8.94 -14.47 5.95
CA ARG A 839 -7.47 -14.58 5.98
C ARG A 839 -6.83 -13.31 6.53
N GLY A 840 -7.30 -12.13 6.11
CA GLY A 840 -6.89 -10.85 6.70
C GLY A 840 -7.14 -10.79 8.21
N THR A 841 -8.33 -11.21 8.66
CA THR A 841 -8.66 -11.32 10.09
C THR A 841 -7.70 -12.26 10.84
N GLN A 842 -7.40 -13.43 10.30
CA GLN A 842 -6.45 -14.40 10.87
C GLN A 842 -5.03 -13.82 10.99
N PHE A 843 -4.55 -13.11 9.96
CA PHE A 843 -3.22 -12.51 9.94
C PHE A 843 -3.10 -11.31 10.88
N PHE A 844 -4.01 -10.35 10.81
CA PHE A 844 -3.96 -9.17 11.66
C PHE A 844 -4.19 -9.51 13.13
N ALA A 845 -4.96 -10.56 13.46
CA ALA A 845 -5.07 -11.06 14.83
C ALA A 845 -3.73 -11.58 15.38
N ASN A 846 -2.98 -12.35 14.58
CA ASN A 846 -1.62 -12.79 14.92
C ASN A 846 -0.67 -11.60 15.08
N ALA A 847 -0.64 -10.68 14.12
CA ALA A 847 0.23 -9.51 14.17
C ALA A 847 -0.11 -8.59 15.36
N CYS A 848 -1.39 -8.47 15.72
CA CYS A 848 -1.84 -7.79 16.93
C CYS A 848 -1.34 -8.47 18.22
N ALA A 849 -1.35 -9.80 18.29
CA ALA A 849 -0.78 -10.53 19.42
C ALA A 849 0.75 -10.38 19.52
N MET A 850 1.43 -10.28 18.37
CA MET A 850 2.88 -10.02 18.30
C MET A 850 3.24 -8.62 18.81
N ILE A 851 2.56 -7.56 18.36
CA ILE A 851 2.80 -6.19 18.89
C ILE A 851 2.34 -6.05 20.35
N ASN A 852 1.29 -6.75 20.77
CA ASN A 852 0.91 -6.77 22.18
C ASN A 852 2.07 -7.29 23.05
N ALA A 853 2.69 -8.43 22.67
CA ALA A 853 3.83 -8.98 23.39
C ALA A 853 5.04 -8.02 23.40
N VAL A 854 5.31 -7.30 22.32
CA VAL A 854 6.32 -6.20 22.27
C VAL A 854 5.96 -5.09 23.25
N ASN A 855 4.71 -4.63 23.27
CA ASN A 855 4.32 -3.44 24.02
C ASN A 855 4.17 -3.73 25.53
N VAL A 856 4.02 -5.01 25.88
CA VAL A 856 4.16 -5.53 27.25
C VAL A 856 5.63 -5.66 27.66
N HIS A 857 6.49 -6.28 26.84
CA HIS A 857 7.83 -6.74 27.26
C HIS A 857 9.04 -5.96 26.73
N ALA A 858 8.87 -5.02 25.80
CA ALA A 858 9.96 -4.23 25.22
C ALA A 858 9.73 -2.72 25.35
N ARG A 859 8.66 -2.21 24.74
CA ARG A 859 8.33 -0.77 24.77
C ARG A 859 6.86 -0.51 24.43
N ARG A 860 6.13 0.12 25.35
CA ARG A 860 4.66 0.34 25.30
C ARG A 860 4.12 1.07 24.06
N ASP A 861 4.92 1.96 23.49
CA ASP A 861 4.60 2.82 22.34
C ASP A 861 5.44 2.46 21.10
N MET A 862 6.08 1.29 21.09
CA MET A 862 6.69 0.76 19.89
C MET A 862 5.61 0.43 18.86
N GLN A 863 5.96 0.58 17.58
CA GLN A 863 5.09 0.24 16.46
C GLN A 863 5.70 -0.89 15.63
N ILE A 864 4.84 -1.67 14.97
CA ILE A 864 5.21 -2.60 13.90
C ILE A 864 4.58 -2.16 12.58
N GLU A 865 5.06 -2.73 11.48
CA GLU A 865 4.57 -2.47 10.14
C GLU A 865 4.27 -3.76 9.39
N SER A 866 3.13 -3.81 8.69
CA SER A 866 2.89 -4.79 7.63
C SER A 866 2.48 -4.09 6.35
N ILE A 867 2.74 -4.78 5.24
CA ILE A 867 2.22 -4.39 3.93
C ILE A 867 0.82 -5.00 3.79
N ALA A 868 -0.22 -4.16 3.67
CA ALA A 868 -1.58 -4.59 3.40
C ALA A 868 -1.70 -4.85 1.89
N TYR A 869 -1.37 -6.08 1.51
CA TYR A 869 -1.11 -6.52 0.14
C TYR A 869 -1.75 -7.91 -0.10
N PHE A 870 -2.01 -8.28 -1.35
CA PHE A 870 -2.77 -9.47 -1.72
C PHE A 870 -4.06 -9.60 -0.86
N TRP A 871 -4.31 -10.76 -0.25
CA TRP A 871 -5.45 -11.03 0.62
C TRP A 871 -5.44 -10.27 1.97
N MET A 872 -4.39 -9.48 2.29
CA MET A 872 -4.32 -8.57 3.43
C MET A 872 -4.70 -7.12 3.08
N SER A 873 -5.00 -6.79 1.82
CA SER A 873 -5.57 -5.49 1.47
C SER A 873 -6.97 -5.30 2.09
N CYS A 874 -7.73 -6.39 2.22
CA CYS A 874 -9.06 -6.43 2.81
C CYS A 874 -9.01 -6.22 4.33
N ILE A 875 -9.94 -5.41 4.86
CA ILE A 875 -9.97 -5.01 6.28
C ILE A 875 -10.46 -6.14 7.19
N PRO A 876 -9.76 -6.40 8.31
CA PRO A 876 -10.17 -7.39 9.29
C PRO A 876 -11.45 -6.99 10.05
N VAL A 877 -12.28 -7.96 10.44
CA VAL A 877 -13.60 -7.74 11.09
C VAL A 877 -13.50 -7.43 12.60
N PHE A 878 -12.38 -6.89 13.05
CA PHE A 878 -12.15 -6.49 14.45
C PHE A 878 -11.31 -5.22 14.53
N GLU A 879 -11.23 -4.61 15.73
CA GLU A 879 -10.39 -3.43 15.96
C GLU A 879 -8.91 -3.81 16.04
N ILE A 880 -8.11 -3.29 15.09
CA ILE A 880 -6.67 -3.51 15.01
C ILE A 880 -5.93 -2.72 16.11
N SER A 881 -4.72 -3.16 16.49
CA SER A 881 -3.85 -2.42 17.40
C SER A 881 -3.57 -0.99 16.88
N ARG A 882 -3.59 0.00 17.77
CA ARG A 882 -3.24 1.40 17.42
C ARG A 882 -1.73 1.62 17.27
N ASN A 883 -0.94 0.62 17.64
CA ASN A 883 0.51 0.60 17.48
C ASN A 883 0.93 0.01 16.11
N TYR A 884 0.00 -0.02 15.15
CA TYR A 884 0.22 -0.58 13.83
C TYR A 884 0.47 0.50 12.77
N LYS A 885 1.44 0.25 11.89
CA LYS A 885 1.60 0.96 10.62
C LYS A 885 1.16 0.04 9.49
N ILE A 886 0.23 0.53 8.68
CA ILE A 886 -0.25 -0.18 7.49
C ILE A 886 0.37 0.53 6.29
N ARG A 887 1.25 -0.18 5.57
CA ARG A 887 1.63 0.23 4.21
C ARG A 887 0.68 -0.44 3.25
N PHE A 888 -0.33 0.29 2.78
CA PHE A 888 -1.25 -0.23 1.77
C PHE A 888 -0.50 -0.45 0.45
N CYS A 889 -0.83 -1.52 -0.27
CA CYS A 889 -0.17 -1.88 -1.53
C CYS A 889 -1.19 -2.20 -2.62
N PRO A 890 -1.43 -1.29 -3.57
CA PRO A 890 -2.42 -1.48 -4.63
C PRO A 890 -1.86 -2.33 -5.79
N TYR A 891 -1.61 -3.62 -5.56
CA TYR A 891 -1.11 -4.54 -6.58
C TYR A 891 -1.95 -5.81 -6.60
N ILE A 892 -2.46 -6.35 -7.72
CA ILE A 892 -2.60 -5.94 -9.15
C ILE A 892 -3.35 -4.63 -9.48
N ARG A 893 -2.76 -3.43 -9.42
CA ARG A 893 -3.45 -2.23 -9.96
C ARG A 893 -3.62 -2.35 -11.46
N LYS A 894 -4.89 -2.36 -11.88
CA LYS A 894 -5.31 -2.61 -13.26
C LYS A 894 -4.69 -1.61 -14.25
N ASN A 895 -4.72 -0.31 -13.94
CA ASN A 895 -4.20 0.71 -14.86
C ASN A 895 -3.53 1.86 -14.10
N TYR A 896 -2.23 2.04 -14.32
CA TYR A 896 -1.45 3.16 -13.76
C TYR A 896 -1.51 4.44 -14.59
N PHE A 897 -2.10 4.41 -15.79
CA PHE A 897 -2.42 5.62 -16.58
C PHE A 897 -3.76 6.26 -16.20
N ALA A 898 -4.45 5.72 -15.21
CA ALA A 898 -5.63 6.30 -14.58
C ALA A 898 -5.37 6.39 -13.06
N PRO A 899 -5.85 7.44 -12.37
CA PRO A 899 -5.60 7.60 -10.95
C PRO A 899 -6.24 6.50 -10.10
N ILE A 900 -5.82 6.35 -8.85
CA ILE A 900 -6.25 5.29 -7.94
C ILE A 900 -7.77 5.35 -7.71
N TYR A 901 -8.35 6.55 -7.64
CA TYR A 901 -9.79 6.80 -7.50
C TYR A 901 -10.61 6.63 -8.80
N ALA A 902 -9.99 6.22 -9.91
CA ALA A 902 -10.72 5.92 -11.16
C ALA A 902 -11.55 4.62 -11.04
N PRO A 903 -12.65 4.47 -11.80
CA PRO A 903 -13.49 3.27 -11.78
C PRO A 903 -12.72 1.94 -11.96
N CYS A 904 -11.68 1.93 -12.78
CA CYS A 904 -10.85 0.75 -13.05
C CYS A 904 -9.92 0.35 -11.89
N ASN A 905 -9.74 1.21 -10.89
CA ASN A 905 -8.84 1.03 -9.74
C ASN A 905 -9.59 1.07 -8.38
N ASP A 906 -10.92 1.24 -8.41
CA ASP A 906 -11.82 1.40 -7.24
C ASP A 906 -11.64 0.32 -6.17
N LEU A 907 -11.37 -0.94 -6.54
CA LEU A 907 -11.09 -2.03 -5.61
C LEU A 907 -10.07 -1.61 -4.53
N PHE A 908 -8.97 -1.00 -4.97
CA PHE A 908 -7.90 -0.56 -4.08
C PHE A 908 -8.20 0.78 -3.43
N TRP A 909 -8.79 1.74 -4.16
CA TRP A 909 -9.17 3.04 -3.58
C TRP A 909 -10.16 2.90 -2.44
N ARG A 910 -11.12 1.98 -2.60
CA ARG A 910 -12.12 1.67 -1.60
C ARG A 910 -11.50 1.07 -0.35
N ASP A 911 -10.60 0.09 -0.49
CA ASP A 911 -9.91 -0.47 0.67
C ASP A 911 -8.99 0.57 1.33
N PHE A 912 -8.28 1.41 0.57
CA PHE A 912 -7.50 2.53 1.11
C PHE A 912 -8.38 3.51 1.91
N HIS A 913 -9.52 3.95 1.34
CA HIS A 913 -10.47 4.85 1.99
C HIS A 913 -11.08 4.27 3.28
N ARG A 914 -11.30 2.95 3.32
CA ARG A 914 -11.76 2.28 4.55
C ARG A 914 -10.62 2.17 5.58
N TRP A 915 -9.38 1.87 5.16
CA TRP A 915 -8.22 1.79 6.04
C TRP A 915 -7.88 3.14 6.68
N SER A 916 -8.00 4.24 5.91
CA SER A 916 -7.74 5.60 6.39
C SER A 916 -8.69 6.10 7.49
N GLN A 917 -9.80 5.37 7.73
CA GLN A 917 -10.76 5.66 8.80
C GLN A 917 -10.50 4.85 10.08
N LEU A 918 -9.51 3.96 10.09
CA LEU A 918 -9.11 3.20 11.28
C LEU A 918 -8.02 3.95 12.07
N ASP A 919 -7.91 3.67 13.38
CA ASP A 919 -6.90 4.26 14.26
C ASP A 919 -5.52 3.58 14.07
N VAL A 920 -4.94 3.76 12.88
CA VAL A 920 -3.63 3.23 12.45
C VAL A 920 -2.80 4.32 11.78
N THR A 921 -1.48 4.11 11.66
CA THR A 921 -0.65 4.97 10.81
C THR A 921 -0.67 4.48 9.37
N MET A 922 -1.17 5.29 8.44
CA MET A 922 -1.23 4.96 7.01
C MET A 922 0.05 5.33 6.25
N GLY A 923 0.52 4.39 5.42
CA GLY A 923 1.54 4.59 4.40
C GLY A 923 1.16 3.86 3.11
N ILE A 924 1.93 4.10 2.04
CA ILE A 924 1.76 3.45 0.73
C ILE A 924 3.07 2.73 0.34
N TYR A 925 2.94 1.53 -0.20
CA TYR A 925 3.98 0.79 -0.91
C TYR A 925 3.47 0.57 -2.33
N GLU A 926 4.25 0.95 -3.34
CA GLU A 926 3.77 0.97 -4.73
C GLU A 926 4.80 0.34 -5.65
N TYR A 927 4.35 -0.37 -6.69
CA TYR A 927 5.21 -1.18 -7.55
C TYR A 927 5.35 -0.57 -8.95
N PHE A 928 6.34 0.31 -9.11
CA PHE A 928 6.78 0.85 -10.39
C PHE A 928 7.92 0.00 -11.00
N LEU A 929 7.74 -1.33 -11.03
CA LEU A 929 8.75 -2.30 -11.48
C LEU A 929 8.59 -2.72 -12.94
N GLY A 930 9.71 -2.87 -13.65
CA GLY A 930 9.76 -3.48 -14.98
C GLY A 930 9.16 -2.59 -16.08
N VAL A 931 9.35 -1.28 -15.96
CA VAL A 931 8.59 -0.22 -16.64
C VAL A 931 9.43 0.70 -17.52
N GLY A 932 10.73 0.82 -17.22
CA GLY A 932 11.76 1.58 -17.95
C GLY A 932 11.44 3.04 -18.30
N THR A 933 10.49 3.25 -19.21
CA THR A 933 10.28 4.46 -20.01
C THR A 933 9.02 5.25 -19.68
N ARG A 934 8.10 4.70 -18.88
CA ARG A 934 6.78 5.33 -18.69
C ARG A 934 6.82 6.51 -17.69
N PRO A 935 6.01 7.55 -17.89
CA PRO A 935 6.01 8.77 -17.05
C PRO A 935 5.09 8.66 -15.81
N TRP A 936 5.47 7.84 -14.83
CA TRP A 936 4.65 7.53 -13.63
C TRP A 936 4.25 8.74 -12.79
N ALA A 937 5.15 9.73 -12.69
CA ALA A 937 4.99 10.87 -11.79
C ALA A 937 3.71 11.69 -12.09
N ASP A 938 3.27 11.72 -13.34
CA ASP A 938 2.13 12.51 -13.81
C ASP A 938 0.79 12.05 -13.23
N VAL A 939 0.55 10.74 -13.18
CA VAL A 939 -0.67 10.16 -12.60
C VAL A 939 -0.51 10.01 -11.10
N PHE A 940 0.66 9.57 -10.63
CA PHE A 940 0.92 9.41 -9.20
C PHE A 940 0.88 10.74 -8.42
N GLN A 941 1.10 11.90 -9.07
CA GLN A 941 0.84 13.22 -8.48
C GLN A 941 -0.64 13.39 -8.06
N TYR A 942 -1.60 12.83 -8.80
CA TYR A 942 -3.02 12.88 -8.43
C TYR A 942 -3.29 11.90 -7.28
N ASP A 943 -2.75 10.69 -7.36
CA ASP A 943 -2.90 9.66 -6.32
C ASP A 943 -2.39 10.17 -4.96
N LEU A 944 -1.13 10.64 -4.94
CA LEU A 944 -0.46 11.13 -3.73
C LEU A 944 -1.23 12.28 -3.05
N LYS A 945 -1.85 13.18 -3.82
CA LYS A 945 -2.64 14.29 -3.25
C LYS A 945 -3.90 13.80 -2.55
N GLU A 946 -4.62 12.85 -3.15
CA GLU A 946 -5.84 12.30 -2.57
C GLU A 946 -5.54 11.36 -1.39
N GLU A 947 -4.49 10.55 -1.49
CA GLU A 947 -4.01 9.71 -0.38
C GLU A 947 -3.56 10.59 0.82
N MET A 948 -2.85 11.69 0.56
CA MET A 948 -2.50 12.68 1.60
C MET A 948 -3.72 13.36 2.21
N ALA A 949 -4.76 13.67 1.42
CA ALA A 949 -6.01 14.22 1.94
C ALA A 949 -6.74 13.26 2.90
N LEU A 950 -6.55 11.95 2.69
CA LEU A 950 -6.99 10.88 3.59
C LEU A 950 -5.97 10.54 4.71
N GLY A 951 -4.91 11.34 4.87
CA GLY A 951 -3.99 11.23 6.01
C GLY A 951 -2.76 10.33 5.80
N LEU A 952 -2.40 10.00 4.55
CA LEU A 952 -1.14 9.31 4.23
C LEU A 952 0.06 9.99 4.89
N LYS A 953 0.86 9.21 5.64
CA LYS A 953 2.05 9.70 6.33
C LYS A 953 3.36 9.34 5.64
N THR A 954 3.40 8.17 5.00
CA THR A 954 4.62 7.65 4.39
C THR A 954 4.42 7.06 3.00
N ALA A 955 5.44 7.13 2.15
CA ALA A 955 5.41 6.51 0.82
C ALA A 955 6.73 5.83 0.47
N THR A 956 6.68 4.54 0.14
CA THR A 956 7.86 3.77 -0.26
C THR A 956 7.60 3.02 -1.57
N PRO A 957 7.60 3.70 -2.73
CA PRO A 957 7.54 3.04 -4.02
C PRO A 957 8.81 2.22 -4.27
N GLU A 958 8.63 0.98 -4.73
CA GLU A 958 9.66 0.16 -5.33
C GLU A 958 9.67 0.38 -6.84
N SER A 959 10.79 0.89 -7.36
CA SER A 959 10.88 1.36 -8.74
C SER A 959 11.97 0.67 -9.56
N ASP A 960 11.80 0.73 -10.88
CA ASP A 960 12.67 0.17 -11.89
C ASP A 960 14.13 0.66 -11.75
N ARG A 961 15.06 -0.30 -11.88
CA ARG A 961 16.50 -0.13 -11.70
C ARG A 961 17.27 0.13 -13.01
N SER A 962 16.59 0.26 -14.13
CA SER A 962 17.19 0.58 -15.43
C SER A 962 17.65 2.03 -15.53
N GLN A 963 18.50 2.32 -16.52
CA GLN A 963 18.95 3.68 -16.82
C GLN A 963 17.83 4.55 -17.39
N LEU A 964 16.77 3.93 -17.94
CA LEU A 964 15.64 4.63 -18.55
C LEU A 964 14.78 5.35 -17.49
N ALA A 965 14.56 4.71 -16.33
CA ALA A 965 13.64 5.17 -15.28
C ALA A 965 14.21 6.27 -14.35
N GLN A 966 15.50 6.61 -14.47
CA GLN A 966 16.22 7.47 -13.51
C GLN A 966 15.61 8.86 -13.35
N MET A 967 15.18 9.46 -14.46
CA MET A 967 14.54 10.78 -14.46
C MET A 967 13.22 10.73 -13.66
N GLU A 968 12.36 9.75 -13.92
CA GLU A 968 11.09 9.62 -13.20
C GLU A 968 11.29 9.29 -11.73
N ASN A 969 12.29 8.47 -11.38
CA ASN A 969 12.65 8.21 -9.99
C ASN A 969 13.08 9.49 -9.26
N TRP A 970 13.86 10.36 -9.91
CA TRP A 970 14.27 11.65 -9.36
C TRP A 970 13.07 12.59 -9.20
N VAL A 971 12.22 12.71 -10.24
CA VAL A 971 10.99 13.51 -10.21
C VAL A 971 10.05 13.06 -9.08
N LEU A 972 9.90 11.74 -8.90
CA LEU A 972 9.11 11.13 -7.83
C LEU A 972 9.65 11.46 -6.42
N ALA A 973 10.97 11.43 -6.23
CA ALA A 973 11.60 11.85 -4.98
C ALA A 973 11.37 13.35 -4.67
N ARG A 974 11.28 14.20 -5.71
CA ARG A 974 10.94 15.63 -5.56
C ARG A 974 9.43 15.86 -5.32
N LEU A 975 8.55 15.03 -5.91
CA LEU A 975 7.10 15.03 -5.64
C LEU A 975 6.77 14.78 -4.16
N PHE A 976 7.44 13.81 -3.51
CA PHE A 976 7.22 13.55 -2.08
C PHE A 976 7.62 14.72 -1.16
N TRP A 977 8.53 15.57 -1.63
CA TRP A 977 8.83 16.83 -0.98
C TRP A 977 7.69 17.83 -1.17
N ASN A 978 7.32 18.08 -2.43
CA ASN A 978 6.24 19.00 -2.80
C ASN A 978 5.37 18.40 -3.93
N PRO A 979 4.14 17.93 -3.63
CA PRO A 979 3.25 17.32 -4.62
C PRO A 979 2.67 18.36 -5.59
N ASP A 980 2.81 19.66 -5.31
CA ASP A 980 2.39 20.75 -6.22
C ASP A 980 3.49 21.17 -7.21
N SER A 981 4.60 20.43 -7.30
CA SER A 981 5.69 20.71 -8.24
C SER A 981 5.26 20.53 -9.71
N ASP A 982 5.75 21.41 -10.59
CA ASP A 982 5.62 21.23 -12.04
C ASP A 982 6.55 20.11 -12.52
N LEU A 983 5.96 19.03 -13.02
CA LEU A 983 6.68 17.83 -13.46
C LEU A 983 7.46 18.04 -14.75
N GLN A 984 6.99 18.93 -15.65
CA GLN A 984 7.74 19.23 -16.87
C GLN A 984 8.99 20.05 -16.53
N GLU A 985 8.88 21.06 -15.67
CA GLU A 985 10.04 21.86 -15.23
C GLU A 985 11.03 21.01 -14.41
N LEU A 986 10.55 20.09 -13.56
CA LEU A 986 11.41 19.12 -12.86
C LEU A 986 12.17 18.21 -13.86
N ARG A 987 11.50 17.67 -14.87
CA ARG A 987 12.14 16.86 -15.93
C ARG A 987 13.19 17.68 -16.70
N ARG A 988 12.87 18.91 -17.14
CA ARG A 988 13.83 19.79 -17.83
C ARG A 988 15.04 20.14 -16.95
N TYR A 989 14.83 20.40 -15.67
CA TYR A 989 15.91 20.65 -14.69
C TYR A 989 16.85 19.44 -14.59
N TYR A 990 16.29 18.23 -14.43
CA TYR A 990 17.05 16.99 -14.40
C TYR A 990 17.86 16.77 -15.69
N LEU A 991 17.19 16.88 -16.85
CA LEU A 991 17.81 16.65 -18.15
C LEU A 991 18.92 17.66 -18.43
N ARG A 992 18.73 18.95 -18.10
CA ARG A 992 19.75 19.98 -18.31
C ARG A 992 21.00 19.73 -17.46
N ARG A 993 20.86 19.48 -16.16
CA ARG A 993 22.03 19.28 -15.29
C ARG A 993 22.75 17.95 -15.58
N THR A 994 22.02 16.91 -15.98
CA THR A 994 22.56 15.57 -16.31
C THR A 994 23.22 15.48 -17.69
N PHE A 995 22.61 16.07 -18.74
CA PHE A 995 23.04 15.89 -20.13
C PHE A 995 23.65 17.14 -20.78
N ARG A 996 23.66 18.29 -20.10
CA ARG A 996 24.40 19.50 -20.47
C ARG A 996 24.12 19.99 -21.90
N GLU A 997 25.09 19.85 -22.80
CA GLU A 997 24.97 20.32 -24.19
C GLU A 997 24.00 19.44 -24.99
N ALA A 998 23.86 18.16 -24.61
CA ALA A 998 22.94 17.21 -25.24
C ALA A 998 21.50 17.29 -24.69
N ALA A 999 21.25 18.08 -23.65
CA ALA A 999 19.94 18.19 -23.02
C ALA A 999 18.78 18.53 -24.00
N PRO A 1000 18.94 19.41 -25.02
CA PRO A 1000 17.85 19.68 -25.97
C PRO A 1000 17.42 18.46 -26.79
N GLU A 1001 18.34 17.55 -27.13
CA GLU A 1001 17.99 16.30 -27.83
C GLU A 1001 17.44 15.25 -26.86
N MET A 1002 17.91 15.25 -25.60
CA MET A 1002 17.36 14.38 -24.56
C MET A 1002 15.94 14.77 -24.12
N GLU A 1003 15.62 16.07 -24.09
CA GLU A 1003 14.25 16.57 -23.94
C GLU A 1003 13.37 16.08 -25.08
N LYS A 1004 13.82 16.20 -26.35
CA LYS A 1004 13.08 15.64 -27.50
C LYS A 1004 12.87 14.15 -27.38
N PHE A 1005 13.90 13.37 -27.02
CA PHE A 1005 13.78 11.93 -26.79
C PHE A 1005 12.70 11.59 -25.75
N TYR A 1006 12.84 12.09 -24.51
CA TYR A 1006 11.91 11.75 -23.43
C TYR A 1006 10.50 12.30 -23.67
N PHE A 1007 10.37 13.54 -24.15
CA PHE A 1007 9.05 14.16 -24.34
C PHE A 1007 8.30 13.61 -25.56
N THR A 1008 9.00 13.23 -26.65
CA THR A 1008 8.38 12.47 -27.74
C THR A 1008 7.93 11.10 -27.25
N LEU A 1009 8.75 10.41 -26.44
CA LEU A 1009 8.39 9.12 -25.86
C LEU A 1009 7.20 9.20 -24.90
N HIS A 1010 7.15 10.20 -24.01
CA HIS A 1010 6.02 10.45 -23.11
C HIS A 1010 4.75 10.80 -23.89
N ASN A 1011 4.82 11.70 -24.87
CA ASN A 1011 3.70 12.04 -25.74
C ASN A 1011 3.17 10.81 -26.47
N PHE A 1012 4.07 9.99 -27.04
CA PHE A 1012 3.72 8.73 -27.67
C PHE A 1012 3.05 7.76 -26.69
N ILE A 1013 3.59 7.60 -25.48
CA ILE A 1013 2.99 6.77 -24.44
C ILE A 1013 1.56 7.24 -24.14
N TYR A 1014 1.34 8.54 -23.90
CA TYR A 1014 -0.02 9.02 -23.63
C TYR A 1014 -0.97 8.89 -24.81
N THR A 1015 -0.54 9.26 -26.02
CA THR A 1015 -1.42 9.28 -27.21
C THR A 1015 -1.67 7.90 -27.82
N HIS A 1016 -0.70 6.98 -27.73
CA HIS A 1016 -0.73 5.69 -28.41
C HIS A 1016 -0.64 4.48 -27.48
N PHE A 1017 0.06 4.52 -26.34
CA PHE A 1017 0.17 3.35 -25.46
C PHE A 1017 -0.96 3.30 -24.42
N ALA A 1018 -1.08 4.34 -23.59
CA ALA A 1018 -2.07 4.43 -22.51
C ALA A 1018 -3.53 4.29 -22.98
N TYR A 1019 -3.83 4.70 -24.23
CA TYR A 1019 -5.17 4.58 -24.83
C TYR A 1019 -5.38 3.35 -25.72
N ASN A 1020 -4.38 2.51 -25.95
CA ASN A 1020 -4.55 1.31 -26.78
C ASN A 1020 -4.13 0.01 -26.05
N GLN A 1021 -3.20 0.07 -25.11
CA GLN A 1021 -2.70 -1.08 -24.36
C GLN A 1021 -2.33 -0.73 -22.91
N PRO A 1022 -3.22 -0.12 -22.09
CA PRO A 1022 -2.90 0.10 -20.69
C PRO A 1022 -2.67 -1.23 -19.99
N THR A 1023 -1.41 -1.41 -19.63
CA THR A 1023 -0.88 -2.47 -18.79
C THR A 1023 -0.82 -1.95 -17.35
N GLU A 1024 -0.77 -2.90 -16.44
CA GLU A 1024 -0.40 -2.73 -15.03
C GLU A 1024 1.07 -2.28 -14.91
N PHE A 1025 1.92 -3.08 -14.26
CA PHE A 1025 3.32 -2.74 -14.02
C PHE A 1025 4.24 -3.16 -15.19
N GLU A 1026 4.26 -4.41 -15.68
CA GLU A 1026 5.34 -4.85 -16.60
C GLU A 1026 5.28 -4.31 -18.05
N ASP A 1027 6.42 -3.83 -18.58
CA ASP A 1027 6.71 -3.49 -19.98
C ASP A 1027 7.66 -4.53 -20.62
N GLU A 1028 7.07 -5.56 -21.23
CA GLU A 1028 7.76 -6.52 -22.11
C GLU A 1028 8.00 -5.90 -23.50
N GLN A 1029 8.62 -4.73 -23.50
CA GLN A 1029 8.99 -3.93 -24.66
C GLN A 1029 7.77 -3.54 -25.55
N GLN A 1030 6.56 -3.46 -24.99
CA GLN A 1030 5.36 -3.15 -25.78
C GLN A 1030 5.34 -1.69 -26.23
N VAL A 1031 5.88 -0.75 -25.44
CA VAL A 1031 6.01 0.66 -25.85
C VAL A 1031 6.91 0.76 -27.09
N GLY A 1032 8.11 0.17 -27.04
CA GLY A 1032 9.02 0.13 -28.20
C GLY A 1032 8.43 -0.62 -29.40
N THR A 1033 7.73 -1.72 -29.15
CA THR A 1033 7.08 -2.53 -30.20
C THR A 1033 6.05 -1.69 -30.96
N LEU A 1034 5.20 -0.97 -30.24
CA LEU A 1034 4.21 -0.09 -30.84
C LEU A 1034 4.85 1.12 -31.53
N ALA A 1035 5.99 1.63 -31.05
CA ALA A 1035 6.72 2.74 -31.66
C ALA A 1035 7.28 2.40 -33.06
N PHE A 1036 7.64 1.13 -33.33
CA PHE A 1036 7.97 0.65 -34.68
C PHE A 1036 6.76 0.39 -35.58
N MET A 1037 5.57 0.25 -34.99
CA MET A 1037 4.31 0.07 -35.73
C MET A 1037 3.62 1.40 -36.04
N THR A 1038 4.08 2.50 -35.43
CA THR A 1038 3.46 3.83 -35.51
C THR A 1038 4.30 4.76 -36.39
N PRO A 1039 3.74 5.33 -37.47
CA PRO A 1039 4.41 6.38 -38.24
C PRO A 1039 4.71 7.60 -37.37
N SER A 1040 5.86 8.24 -37.58
CA SER A 1040 6.15 9.55 -36.98
C SER A 1040 5.32 10.64 -37.66
N ASP A 1041 4.90 11.67 -36.92
CA ASP A 1041 4.27 12.88 -37.48
C ASP A 1041 5.19 13.65 -38.44
N LYS A 1042 6.50 13.35 -38.45
CA LYS A 1042 7.49 13.86 -39.41
C LYS A 1042 7.64 12.99 -40.65
N ALA A 1043 6.91 11.88 -40.76
CA ALA A 1043 6.84 11.11 -41.99
C ALA A 1043 6.28 12.00 -43.11
N GLY A 1044 7.01 12.07 -44.23
CA GLY A 1044 6.67 12.94 -45.34
C GLY A 1044 7.05 12.32 -46.67
N ARG A 1045 6.77 12.99 -47.79
CA ARG A 1045 6.99 12.45 -49.15
C ARG A 1045 8.42 11.91 -49.41
N ARG A 1046 9.43 12.39 -48.67
CA ARG A 1046 10.83 11.94 -48.78
C ARG A 1046 11.20 10.76 -47.87
N ASN A 1047 10.46 10.52 -46.80
CA ASN A 1047 10.60 9.35 -45.94
C ASN A 1047 9.22 8.96 -45.37
N PRO A 1048 8.37 8.28 -46.17
CA PRO A 1048 7.01 7.93 -45.77
C PRO A 1048 6.95 6.78 -44.75
N ASN A 1049 8.06 6.08 -44.55
CA ASN A 1049 8.17 4.92 -43.65
C ASN A 1049 8.83 5.26 -42.31
N LEU A 1050 9.07 6.55 -42.02
CA LEU A 1050 9.66 6.99 -40.75
C LEU A 1050 8.73 6.63 -39.58
N THR A 1051 9.22 5.83 -38.64
CA THR A 1051 8.47 5.45 -37.43
C THR A 1051 8.82 6.34 -36.24
N VAL A 1052 7.98 6.32 -35.20
CA VAL A 1052 8.30 6.98 -33.91
C VAL A 1052 9.59 6.43 -33.32
N ALA A 1053 9.84 5.12 -33.45
CA ALA A 1053 11.09 4.50 -32.97
C ALA A 1053 12.33 5.05 -33.69
N ASP A 1054 12.27 5.28 -35.01
CA ASP A 1054 13.39 5.87 -35.77
C ASP A 1054 13.69 7.30 -35.32
N GLU A 1055 12.65 8.07 -34.97
CA GLU A 1055 12.80 9.43 -34.46
C GLU A 1055 13.49 9.45 -33.09
N LEU A 1056 13.08 8.56 -32.18
CA LEU A 1056 13.71 8.39 -30.86
C LEU A 1056 15.18 7.96 -30.96
N ILE A 1057 15.51 7.03 -31.87
CA ILE A 1057 16.90 6.64 -32.15
C ILE A 1057 17.69 7.84 -32.68
N GLY A 1058 17.12 8.61 -33.60
CA GLY A 1058 17.74 9.83 -34.16
C GLY A 1058 18.10 10.88 -33.11
N TYR A 1059 17.23 11.11 -32.11
CA TYR A 1059 17.55 12.01 -30.99
C TYR A 1059 18.69 11.49 -30.11
N MET A 1060 18.71 10.20 -29.80
CA MET A 1060 19.79 9.58 -29.02
C MET A 1060 21.15 9.67 -29.74
N GLU A 1061 21.18 9.51 -31.07
CA GLU A 1061 22.39 9.76 -31.86
C GLU A 1061 22.79 11.24 -31.89
N ALA A 1062 21.82 12.16 -32.01
CA ALA A 1062 22.09 13.60 -32.02
C ALA A 1062 22.66 14.06 -30.67
N ALA A 1063 22.11 13.56 -29.55
CA ALA A 1063 22.61 13.78 -28.21
C ALA A 1063 24.09 13.36 -28.08
N ARG A 1064 24.45 12.17 -28.58
CA ARG A 1064 25.86 11.68 -28.55
C ARG A 1064 26.80 12.49 -29.43
N LYS A 1065 26.30 13.14 -30.49
CA LYS A 1065 27.07 14.07 -31.33
C LYS A 1065 27.21 15.46 -30.67
N GLN A 1066 26.29 15.86 -29.80
CA GLN A 1066 26.27 17.18 -29.14
C GLN A 1066 27.00 17.22 -27.80
N VAL A 1067 26.97 16.14 -27.00
CA VAL A 1067 27.59 16.11 -25.66
C VAL A 1067 29.08 16.48 -25.69
N ARG A 1068 29.52 17.33 -24.76
CA ARG A 1068 30.93 17.70 -24.57
C ARG A 1068 31.42 17.39 -23.17
N ASN A 1069 30.57 17.53 -22.15
CA ASN A 1069 30.94 17.17 -20.78
C ASN A 1069 31.29 15.66 -20.66
N PRO A 1070 32.51 15.28 -20.20
CA PRO A 1070 32.93 13.87 -20.15
C PRO A 1070 32.12 12.97 -19.21
N MET A 1071 31.43 13.54 -18.21
CA MET A 1071 30.57 12.78 -17.31
C MET A 1071 29.15 12.64 -17.88
N SER A 1072 28.58 13.68 -18.49
CA SER A 1072 27.35 13.55 -19.29
C SER A 1072 27.49 12.51 -20.39
N ALA A 1073 28.65 12.46 -21.08
CA ALA A 1073 28.92 11.45 -22.12
C ALA A 1073 28.84 10.02 -21.56
N LYS A 1074 29.45 9.75 -20.39
CA LYS A 1074 29.38 8.43 -19.73
C LYS A 1074 27.99 8.04 -19.27
N VAL A 1075 27.17 9.00 -18.81
CA VAL A 1075 25.77 8.75 -18.43
C VAL A 1075 24.94 8.47 -19.69
N LEU A 1076 25.13 9.26 -20.75
CA LEU A 1076 24.45 9.11 -22.02
C LEU A 1076 24.78 7.79 -22.73
N ASP A 1077 26.05 7.36 -22.75
CA ASP A 1077 26.43 6.07 -23.34
C ASP A 1077 25.78 4.87 -22.62
N ARG A 1078 25.59 4.96 -21.28
CA ARG A 1078 24.87 3.93 -20.51
C ARG A 1078 23.37 3.92 -20.83
N LEU A 1079 22.75 5.10 -20.91
CA LEU A 1079 21.35 5.23 -21.31
C LEU A 1079 21.14 4.71 -22.74
N TYR A 1080 22.05 5.05 -23.65
CA TYR A 1080 22.05 4.59 -25.04
C TYR A 1080 22.14 3.07 -25.13
N ALA A 1081 23.03 2.43 -24.36
CA ALA A 1081 23.13 0.98 -24.32
C ALA A 1081 21.84 0.31 -23.81
N GLY A 1082 21.26 0.82 -22.72
CA GLY A 1082 19.99 0.32 -22.18
C GLY A 1082 18.81 0.51 -23.15
N TRP A 1083 18.73 1.66 -23.82
CA TRP A 1083 17.73 1.91 -24.87
C TRP A 1083 17.92 0.99 -26.08
N THR A 1084 19.16 0.69 -26.45
CA THR A 1084 19.48 -0.17 -27.60
C THR A 1084 19.03 -1.60 -27.35
N ASP A 1085 19.36 -2.19 -26.20
CA ASP A 1085 18.89 -3.53 -25.80
C ASP A 1085 17.35 -3.62 -25.74
N TYR A 1086 16.70 -2.59 -25.19
CA TYR A 1086 15.24 -2.49 -25.15
C TYR A 1086 14.63 -2.42 -26.58
N ILE A 1087 15.17 -1.56 -27.45
CA ILE A 1087 14.58 -1.30 -28.77
C ILE A 1087 14.89 -2.41 -29.79
N GLU A 1088 15.97 -3.17 -29.64
CA GLU A 1088 16.25 -4.35 -30.48
C GLU A 1088 15.28 -5.51 -30.20
N LYS A 1089 14.93 -5.74 -28.93
CA LYS A 1089 13.87 -6.69 -28.54
C LYS A 1089 12.51 -6.26 -29.09
N ALA A 1090 12.16 -4.98 -28.91
CA ALA A 1090 10.96 -4.38 -29.49
C ALA A 1090 10.86 -4.53 -31.01
N ARG A 1091 11.97 -4.38 -31.75
CA ARG A 1091 12.00 -4.54 -33.21
C ARG A 1091 11.57 -5.94 -33.63
N THR A 1092 12.09 -6.96 -32.94
CA THR A 1092 11.75 -8.37 -33.17
C THR A 1092 10.24 -8.61 -32.97
N ASN A 1093 9.67 -8.07 -31.89
CA ASN A 1093 8.23 -8.16 -31.61
C ASN A 1093 7.37 -7.41 -32.65
N ALA A 1094 7.84 -6.26 -33.13
CA ALA A 1094 7.14 -5.48 -34.15
C ALA A 1094 7.11 -6.20 -35.50
N ASP A 1095 8.17 -6.92 -35.88
CA ASP A 1095 8.19 -7.70 -37.13
C ASP A 1095 7.24 -8.91 -37.08
N ILE A 1096 7.04 -9.53 -35.92
CA ILE A 1096 5.99 -10.53 -35.69
C ILE A 1096 4.59 -9.91 -35.89
N LEU A 1097 4.33 -8.72 -35.36
CA LEU A 1097 3.06 -7.99 -35.58
C LEU A 1097 2.82 -7.67 -37.06
N LYS A 1098 3.83 -7.19 -37.79
CA LYS A 1098 3.73 -6.91 -39.23
C LYS A 1098 3.32 -8.16 -40.01
N GLN A 1099 3.90 -9.33 -39.69
CA GLN A 1099 3.55 -10.60 -40.31
C GLN A 1099 2.09 -10.99 -40.03
N ARG A 1100 1.62 -10.89 -38.78
CA ARG A 1100 0.21 -11.17 -38.41
C ARG A 1100 -0.77 -10.21 -39.08
N ALA A 1101 -0.47 -8.92 -39.11
CA ALA A 1101 -1.28 -7.90 -39.76
C ALA A 1101 -1.32 -8.05 -41.29
N ALA A 1102 -0.27 -8.63 -41.90
CA ALA A 1102 -0.28 -8.99 -43.32
C ALA A 1102 -1.10 -10.27 -43.59
N ALA A 1103 -1.09 -11.24 -42.68
CA ALA A 1103 -1.88 -12.46 -42.79
C ALA A 1103 -3.40 -12.17 -42.73
N THR A 1104 -3.84 -11.32 -41.81
CA THR A 1104 -5.26 -10.91 -41.69
C THR A 1104 -5.76 -9.98 -42.80
N ARG A 1105 -4.87 -9.51 -43.69
CA ARG A 1105 -5.22 -8.72 -44.89
C ARG A 1105 -5.32 -9.56 -46.17
N LYS A 1106 -5.04 -10.86 -46.13
CA LYS A 1106 -5.34 -11.77 -47.24
C LYS A 1106 -6.80 -12.23 -47.10
N PRO A 1107 -7.63 -12.07 -48.14
CA PRO A 1107 -9.04 -12.46 -48.13
C PRO A 1107 -9.21 -13.99 -48.16
#